data_AF-A0A6C6ZZR9-F1
#
_entry.id   AF-A0A6C6ZZR9-F1
#
_cell.length_a   1.000
_cell.length_b   1.000
_cell.length_c   1.000
_cell.angle_alpha   90.00
_cell.angle_beta   90.00
_cell.angle_gamma   90.00
#
_symmetry.space_group_name_H-M   'P 1'
#
loop_
_entity.id
_entity.type
_entity.pdbx_description
1 polymer ?
#
loop_
_entity_poly.entity_id
_entity_poly.type
_entity_poly.pdbx_seq_one_letter_code
_entity_poly.pdbx_strand_id
1 'polypeptide(L)'
;MSSDIKIKVQSFGRFLSNMVMPNIGAFIAWGIITALFIPTGWLPNETLAKLVGPMITYLLPLLIGYTGGRLVGGERGGVVGAITTMGVIVGADMPMFLGSMIAGPLGGYCIKKFDSWVDGKIKSGFEMLVNNFSAGIIGMILAILAFLGIGPAVEVLSKILAAGVNFMVAHDMLPLASIFVEPAKILFLNNAINHGIFSPLGIQQSHEMGKSIFFLIEANPGPGMGVLLAYMFFGRGSAKQSAGGAAIIHFLGGIHEIYFPYVLMNPRLILAVILGGMTGVFTLTILNGGLVSPASPGSILAVLAMTPKGAYFANIAAIVAAMAVSFVVSAILLKTSKVKEEDDIEAATRRMHDMKAESKGASPLAAGDVTNDLSHVRKIIVACDAGMGSSAMGAGVLRKKVQDAGLSQISVTNSAINNLPPDVDLVITHRDLTERAMRQVPQAQHISLTNFLDSGLYTSLTERLVAAQRHNTNEEKVRDHLKDSFEEGDNNLFKLGAENIFLGRKAANKEEAIRFAGEQLVKGGYVEPEYVEAMLDREKLTPTYLGESIAVPHGTVEAKDRVLKTGVVFCQYPEGVRFGEEEDDIARLVIGIAARNNEHIQVITSLTNALDDESVIERLAHTTSVDEVLELLAGKKA
;
A
#
# COMPACT_ATOMS: atom_id res chain seq x y z
N MET A 1 18.66 -9.71 -7.13
CA MET A 1 19.16 -8.42 -6.59
C MET A 1 19.03 -8.49 -5.08
N SER A 2 20.03 -8.03 -4.31
CA SER A 2 19.88 -7.82 -2.87
C SER A 2 18.69 -6.88 -2.58
N SER A 3 17.94 -7.11 -1.51
CA SER A 3 16.79 -6.32 -1.07
C SER A 3 17.11 -4.82 -1.01
N ASP A 4 18.31 -4.46 -0.56
CA ASP A 4 18.74 -3.06 -0.44
C ASP A 4 18.91 -2.35 -1.79
N ILE A 5 19.38 -3.08 -2.82
CA ILE A 5 19.56 -2.51 -4.16
C ILE A 5 18.18 -2.29 -4.79
N LYS A 6 17.24 -3.23 -4.61
CA LYS A 6 15.86 -3.08 -5.09
C LYS A 6 15.19 -1.85 -4.47
N ILE A 7 15.31 -1.68 -3.15
CA ILE A 7 14.73 -0.53 -2.42
C ILE A 7 15.33 0.79 -2.89
N LYS A 8 16.66 0.86 -3.10
CA LYS A 8 17.33 2.07 -3.62
C LYS A 8 16.90 2.42 -5.05
N VAL A 9 16.76 1.42 -5.92
CA VAL A 9 16.30 1.63 -7.30
C VAL A 9 14.84 2.09 -7.32
N GLN A 10 13.99 1.51 -6.48
CA GLN A 10 12.59 1.90 -6.37
C GLN A 10 12.42 3.31 -5.78
N SER A 11 13.18 3.66 -4.73
CA SER A 11 13.13 4.99 -4.12
C SER A 11 13.62 6.07 -5.09
N PHE A 12 14.69 5.80 -5.84
CA PHE A 12 15.19 6.67 -6.89
C PHE A 12 14.16 6.84 -8.03
N GLY A 13 13.60 5.74 -8.52
CA GLY A 13 12.59 5.77 -9.57
C GLY A 13 11.32 6.52 -9.17
N ARG A 14 10.88 6.38 -7.92
CA ARG A 14 9.75 7.12 -7.35
C ARG A 14 10.04 8.61 -7.25
N PHE A 15 11.23 8.97 -6.80
CA PHE A 15 11.65 10.36 -6.73
C PHE A 15 11.58 11.03 -8.11
N LEU A 16 12.14 10.39 -9.15
CA LEU A 16 12.06 10.90 -10.52
C LEU A 16 10.62 10.98 -11.03
N SER A 17 9.80 9.95 -10.77
CA SER A 17 8.40 9.94 -11.20
C SER A 17 7.60 11.08 -10.56
N ASN A 18 7.84 11.37 -9.28
CA ASN A 18 7.17 12.45 -8.55
C ASN A 18 7.57 13.84 -9.06
N MET A 19 8.66 13.97 -9.81
CA MET A 19 9.03 15.22 -10.48
C MET A 19 8.27 15.45 -11.78
N VAL A 20 7.84 14.38 -12.46
CA VAL A 20 7.18 14.45 -13.77
C VAL A 20 5.67 14.36 -13.66
N MET A 21 5.15 13.45 -12.82
CA MET A 21 3.71 13.15 -12.73
C MET A 21 2.82 14.38 -12.45
N PRO A 22 3.15 15.27 -11.48
CA PRO A 22 2.34 16.47 -11.24
C PRO A 22 2.25 17.40 -12.45
N ASN A 23 3.16 17.27 -13.40
CA ASN A 23 3.30 18.13 -14.56
C ASN A 23 2.76 17.48 -15.85
N ILE A 24 2.21 16.25 -15.80
CA ILE A 24 1.71 15.51 -16.99
C ILE A 24 0.73 16.34 -17.83
N GLY A 25 -0.12 17.16 -17.20
CA GLY A 25 -1.04 18.05 -17.92
C GLY A 25 -0.31 19.01 -18.89
N ALA A 26 0.87 19.50 -18.52
CA ALA A 26 1.69 20.35 -19.39
C ALA A 26 2.29 19.57 -20.57
N PHE A 27 2.70 18.31 -20.36
CA PHE A 27 3.18 17.43 -21.44
C PHE A 27 2.05 17.08 -22.41
N ILE A 28 0.85 16.81 -21.91
CA ILE A 28 -0.34 16.55 -22.75
C ILE A 28 -0.68 17.80 -23.56
N ALA A 29 -0.71 18.98 -22.93
CA ALA A 29 -0.98 20.24 -23.63
C ALA A 29 0.05 20.50 -24.74
N TRP A 30 1.34 20.35 -24.44
CA TRP A 30 2.42 20.43 -25.43
C TRP A 30 2.24 19.40 -26.56
N GLY A 31 1.90 18.16 -26.22
CA GLY A 31 1.66 17.09 -27.18
C GLY A 31 0.49 17.37 -28.12
N ILE A 32 -0.62 17.89 -27.60
CA ILE A 32 -1.80 18.27 -28.41
C ILE A 32 -1.45 19.44 -29.34
N ILE A 33 -0.77 20.47 -28.84
CA ILE A 33 -0.33 21.61 -29.67
C ILE A 33 0.59 21.10 -30.79
N THR A 34 1.52 20.20 -30.46
CA THR A 34 2.43 19.57 -31.41
C THR A 34 1.66 18.75 -32.44
N ALA A 35 0.72 17.91 -32.00
CA ALA A 35 -0.11 17.09 -32.88
C ALA A 35 -0.97 17.93 -33.84
N LEU A 36 -1.47 19.08 -33.40
CA LEU A 36 -2.36 19.92 -34.18
C LEU A 36 -1.59 20.85 -35.12
N PHE A 37 -0.67 21.66 -34.61
CA PHE A 37 -0.29 22.90 -35.29
C PHE A 37 1.05 22.87 -36.01
N ILE A 38 1.94 21.91 -35.76
CA ILE A 38 3.20 21.81 -36.50
C ILE A 38 2.96 21.54 -38.00
N PRO A 39 3.95 21.70 -38.89
CA PRO A 39 3.77 21.48 -40.33
C PRO A 39 3.22 20.09 -40.69
N THR A 40 3.60 19.06 -39.92
CA THR A 40 3.13 17.68 -40.08
C THR A 40 1.85 17.35 -39.28
N GLY A 41 1.31 18.34 -38.57
CA GLY A 41 0.17 18.20 -37.67
C GLY A 41 -1.18 18.10 -38.37
N TRP A 42 -2.23 17.94 -37.57
CA TRP A 42 -3.60 17.79 -38.03
C TRP A 42 -4.18 19.04 -38.67
N LEU A 43 -3.90 20.19 -38.06
CA LEU A 43 -4.34 21.53 -38.44
C LEU A 43 -3.13 22.48 -38.46
N PRO A 44 -2.19 22.34 -39.42
CA PRO A 44 -0.94 23.12 -39.42
C PRO A 44 -1.20 24.63 -39.34
N ASN A 45 -0.53 25.30 -38.40
CA ASN A 45 -0.63 26.74 -38.19
C ASN A 45 0.71 27.27 -37.67
N GLU A 46 1.42 28.03 -38.50
CA GLU A 46 2.77 28.54 -38.17
C GLU A 46 2.80 29.42 -36.92
N THR A 47 1.72 30.14 -36.62
CA THR A 47 1.68 31.06 -35.47
C THR A 47 1.48 30.27 -34.17
N LEU A 48 0.55 29.32 -34.16
CA LEU A 48 0.30 28.47 -32.99
C LEU A 48 1.41 27.44 -32.76
N ALA A 49 2.06 26.96 -33.83
CA ALA A 49 3.21 26.06 -33.75
C ALA A 49 4.39 26.66 -32.97
N LYS A 50 4.53 28.01 -32.97
CA LYS A 50 5.57 28.69 -32.19
C LYS A 50 5.48 28.47 -30.68
N LEU A 51 4.34 27.97 -30.17
CA LEU A 51 4.21 27.57 -28.76
C LEU A 51 5.04 26.33 -28.40
N VAL A 52 5.29 25.43 -29.36
CA VAL A 52 5.95 24.14 -29.12
C VAL A 52 7.37 24.33 -28.57
N GLY A 53 8.16 25.20 -29.18
CA GLY A 53 9.55 25.47 -28.81
C GLY A 53 9.73 26.01 -27.38
N PRO A 54 9.08 27.13 -27.01
CA PRO A 54 9.16 27.64 -25.64
C PRO A 54 8.63 26.67 -24.58
N MET A 55 7.61 25.86 -24.91
CA MET A 55 7.08 24.87 -23.98
C MET A 55 8.09 23.75 -23.69
N ILE A 56 8.71 23.17 -24.73
CA ILE A 56 9.70 22.10 -24.57
C ILE A 56 11.02 22.59 -23.97
N THR A 57 11.45 23.80 -24.32
CA THR A 57 12.74 24.36 -23.88
C THR A 57 12.67 24.97 -22.48
N TYR A 58 11.57 25.65 -22.14
CA TYR A 58 11.45 26.38 -20.87
C TYR A 58 10.39 25.79 -19.94
N LEU A 59 9.14 25.72 -20.39
CA LEU A 59 8.01 25.39 -19.50
C LEU A 59 8.18 24.03 -18.83
N LEU A 60 8.38 22.97 -19.61
CA LEU A 60 8.44 21.61 -19.07
C LEU A 60 9.70 21.39 -18.19
N PRO A 61 10.92 21.78 -18.61
CA PRO A 61 12.10 21.69 -17.76
C PRO A 61 11.95 22.49 -16.45
N LEU A 62 11.46 23.72 -16.49
CA LEU A 62 11.27 24.55 -15.29
C LEU A 62 10.25 23.95 -14.32
N LEU A 63 9.16 23.37 -14.81
CA LEU A 63 8.17 22.69 -13.97
C LEU A 63 8.77 21.47 -13.26
N ILE A 64 9.58 20.68 -13.96
CA ILE A 64 10.31 19.53 -13.37
C ILE A 64 11.30 20.02 -12.33
N GLY A 65 12.09 21.04 -12.66
CA GLY A 65 13.07 21.65 -11.77
C GLY A 65 12.44 22.20 -10.49
N TYR A 66 11.33 22.93 -10.63
CA TYR A 66 10.53 23.43 -9.52
C TYR A 66 9.98 22.28 -8.67
N THR A 67 9.40 21.26 -9.30
CA THR A 67 8.82 20.11 -8.57
C THR A 67 9.89 19.34 -7.82
N GLY A 68 11.05 19.08 -8.43
CA GLY A 68 12.20 18.44 -7.79
C GLY A 68 12.75 19.24 -6.62
N GLY A 69 12.93 20.54 -6.81
CA GLY A 69 13.33 21.44 -5.72
C GLY A 69 12.34 21.44 -4.57
N ARG A 70 11.04 21.43 -4.90
CA ARG A 70 9.94 21.40 -3.92
C ARG A 70 9.90 20.11 -3.11
N LEU A 71 10.13 18.97 -3.75
CA LEU A 71 10.21 17.67 -3.06
C LEU A 71 11.31 17.63 -2.01
N VAL A 72 12.42 18.36 -2.21
CA VAL A 72 13.55 18.37 -1.28
C VAL A 72 13.42 19.46 -0.22
N GLY A 73 13.16 20.70 -0.65
CA GLY A 73 13.24 21.92 0.18
C GLY A 73 11.92 22.69 0.32
N GLY A 74 10.77 22.08 0.05
CA GLY A 74 9.46 22.74 0.13
C GLY A 74 9.30 23.87 -0.89
N GLU A 75 8.35 24.77 -0.68
CA GLU A 75 8.04 25.85 -1.64
C GLU A 75 9.25 26.71 -2.04
N ARG A 76 10.11 27.06 -1.06
CA ARG A 76 11.36 27.79 -1.33
C ARG A 76 12.33 26.95 -2.15
N GLY A 77 12.43 25.66 -1.84
CA GLY A 77 13.17 24.70 -2.66
C GLY A 77 12.69 24.65 -4.10
N GLY A 78 11.38 24.78 -4.33
CA GLY A 78 10.82 24.83 -5.68
C GLY A 78 11.29 26.06 -6.45
N VAL A 79 11.20 27.25 -5.84
CA VAL A 79 11.67 28.50 -6.48
C VAL A 79 13.16 28.44 -6.79
N VAL A 80 14.00 28.02 -5.82
CA VAL A 80 15.45 27.89 -6.04
C VAL A 80 15.75 26.81 -7.09
N GLY A 81 15.03 25.69 -7.07
CA GLY A 81 15.14 24.62 -8.07
C GLY A 81 14.82 25.11 -9.48
N ALA A 82 13.80 25.96 -9.65
CA ALA A 82 13.48 26.57 -10.95
C ALA A 82 14.60 27.52 -11.43
N ILE A 83 15.14 28.36 -10.54
CA ILE A 83 16.26 29.26 -10.88
C ILE A 83 17.50 28.46 -11.30
N THR A 84 17.89 27.46 -10.52
CA THR A 84 19.01 26.55 -10.85
C THR A 84 18.78 25.85 -12.18
N THR A 85 17.54 25.45 -12.46
CA THR A 85 17.15 24.81 -13.71
C THR A 85 17.29 25.75 -14.91
N MET A 86 17.04 27.04 -14.75
CA MET A 86 17.30 28.01 -15.82
C MET A 86 18.78 28.03 -16.23
N GLY A 87 19.69 27.81 -15.27
CA GLY A 87 21.13 27.69 -15.53
C GLY A 87 21.48 26.53 -16.47
N VAL A 88 20.89 25.34 -16.27
CA VAL A 88 21.09 24.20 -17.19
C VAL A 88 20.45 24.44 -18.55
N ILE A 89 19.25 25.03 -18.61
CA ILE A 89 18.55 25.31 -19.88
C ILE A 89 19.38 26.24 -20.77
N VAL A 90 19.95 27.30 -20.20
CA VAL A 90 20.78 28.25 -20.97
C VAL A 90 22.14 27.66 -21.33
N GLY A 91 22.59 26.65 -20.59
CA GLY A 91 23.88 25.99 -20.78
C GLY A 91 23.94 24.95 -21.90
N ALA A 92 22.86 24.74 -22.65
CA ALA A 92 22.84 23.77 -23.74
C ALA A 92 21.80 24.06 -24.82
N ASP A 93 22.05 23.54 -26.02
CA ASP A 93 21.21 23.73 -27.20
C ASP A 93 20.03 22.74 -27.30
N MET A 94 19.81 21.92 -26.27
CA MET A 94 18.80 20.85 -26.27
C MET A 94 17.94 20.89 -25.00
N PRO A 95 16.65 20.46 -25.08
CA PRO A 95 15.76 20.48 -23.92
C PRO A 95 16.30 19.74 -22.69
N MET A 96 16.46 20.45 -21.58
CA MET A 96 17.20 19.98 -20.39
C MET A 96 16.33 19.21 -19.38
N PHE A 97 15.60 18.17 -19.81
CA PHE A 97 14.80 17.34 -18.91
C PHE A 97 15.64 16.65 -17.83
N LEU A 98 16.69 15.93 -18.25
CA LEU A 98 17.60 15.25 -17.33
C LEU A 98 18.40 16.25 -16.48
N GLY A 99 18.81 17.37 -17.08
CA GLY A 99 19.46 18.46 -16.36
C GLY A 99 18.58 19.03 -15.26
N SER A 100 17.29 19.25 -15.54
CA SER A 100 16.30 19.71 -14.56
C SER A 100 16.07 18.71 -13.43
N MET A 101 16.12 17.41 -13.76
CA MET A 101 16.00 16.35 -12.77
C MET A 101 17.15 16.31 -11.75
N ILE A 102 18.32 16.86 -12.12
CA ILE A 102 19.48 16.96 -11.25
C ILE A 102 19.52 18.34 -10.56
N ALA A 103 19.36 19.41 -11.35
CA ALA A 103 19.48 20.79 -10.94
C ALA A 103 18.38 21.21 -9.94
N GLY A 104 17.13 20.81 -10.17
CA GLY A 104 16.01 21.15 -9.30
C GLY A 104 16.21 20.67 -7.85
N PRO A 105 16.37 19.36 -7.62
CA PRO A 105 16.64 18.80 -6.29
C PRO A 105 17.90 19.36 -5.62
N LEU A 106 18.95 19.63 -6.39
CA LEU A 106 20.17 20.27 -5.88
C LEU A 106 19.86 21.67 -5.33
N GLY A 107 19.07 22.47 -6.06
CA GLY A 107 18.57 23.76 -5.60
C GLY A 107 17.78 23.65 -4.28
N GLY A 108 16.85 22.71 -4.23
CA GLY A 108 16.07 22.41 -3.02
C GLY A 108 16.92 21.97 -1.83
N TYR A 109 17.96 21.16 -2.08
CA TYR A 109 18.88 20.68 -1.04
C TYR A 109 19.71 21.83 -0.45
N CYS A 110 20.29 22.68 -1.30
CA CYS A 110 21.12 23.79 -0.87
C CYS A 110 20.33 24.80 -0.03
N ILE A 111 19.12 25.18 -0.45
CA ILE A 111 18.30 26.11 0.34
C ILE A 111 17.82 25.48 1.64
N LYS A 112 17.44 24.20 1.65
CA LYS A 112 17.07 23.49 2.88
C LYS A 112 18.21 23.46 3.89
N LYS A 113 19.44 23.23 3.41
CA LYS A 113 20.64 23.25 4.27
C LYS A 113 20.93 24.64 4.81
N PHE A 114 20.79 25.67 3.99
CA PHE A 114 20.90 27.06 4.45
C PHE A 114 19.85 27.38 5.51
N ASP A 115 18.59 27.03 5.27
CA ASP A 115 17.48 27.28 6.19
C ASP A 115 17.73 26.62 7.55
N SER A 116 18.14 25.36 7.55
CA SER A 116 18.52 24.64 8.78
C SER A 116 19.73 25.26 9.49
N TRP A 117 20.66 25.89 8.76
CA TRP A 117 21.83 26.53 9.35
C TRP A 117 21.51 27.88 9.99
N VAL A 118 20.52 28.58 9.47
CA VAL A 118 20.13 29.94 9.91
C VAL A 118 18.94 29.91 10.88
N ASP A 119 18.30 28.76 11.05
CA ASP A 119 17.20 28.56 11.99
C ASP A 119 17.55 29.03 13.42
N GLY A 120 16.63 29.76 14.04
CA GLY A 120 16.81 30.41 15.34
C GLY A 120 17.85 31.54 15.42
N LYS A 121 18.56 31.88 14.32
CA LYS A 121 19.59 32.95 14.29
C LYS A 121 19.06 34.27 13.72
N ILE A 122 17.90 34.26 13.08
CA ILE A 122 17.30 35.45 12.46
C ILE A 122 16.51 36.22 13.52
N LYS A 123 16.75 37.53 13.61
CA LYS A 123 15.94 38.41 14.46
C LYS A 123 14.53 38.55 13.88
N SER A 124 13.53 38.57 14.76
CA SER A 124 12.15 38.80 14.38
C SER A 124 12.00 40.07 13.53
N GLY A 125 11.23 39.99 12.45
CA GLY A 125 11.06 41.06 11.45
C GLY A 125 12.05 41.03 10.27
N PHE A 126 13.17 40.30 10.37
CA PHE A 126 14.13 40.13 9.25
C PHE A 126 13.97 38.81 8.49
N GLU A 127 13.09 37.92 8.95
CA GLU A 127 12.86 36.58 8.39
C GLU A 127 12.55 36.64 6.89
N MET A 128 11.62 37.48 6.46
CA MET A 128 11.25 37.59 5.05
C MET A 128 12.41 38.10 4.18
N LEU A 129 13.21 39.05 4.70
CA LEU A 129 14.39 39.57 4.02
C LEU A 129 15.41 38.44 3.81
N VAL A 130 15.78 37.74 4.89
CA VAL A 130 16.75 36.65 4.82
C VAL A 130 16.24 35.51 3.95
N ASN A 131 14.96 35.14 4.07
CA ASN A 131 14.37 34.04 3.32
C ASN A 131 14.36 34.30 1.81
N ASN A 132 13.99 35.51 1.38
CA ASN A 132 13.91 35.87 -0.03
C ASN A 132 15.30 36.13 -0.63
N PHE A 133 16.17 36.88 0.06
CA PHE A 133 17.52 37.17 -0.46
C PHE A 133 18.39 35.91 -0.51
N SER A 134 18.31 35.03 0.49
CA SER A 134 19.06 33.75 0.44
C SER A 134 18.60 32.87 -0.72
N ALA A 135 17.30 32.75 -0.96
CA ALA A 135 16.77 32.00 -2.11
C ALA A 135 17.26 32.60 -3.43
N GLY A 136 17.24 33.93 -3.58
CA GLY A 136 17.76 34.62 -4.76
C GLY A 136 19.26 34.43 -4.97
N ILE A 137 20.08 34.66 -3.94
CA ILE A 137 21.55 34.56 -4.02
C ILE A 137 21.99 33.11 -4.25
N ILE A 138 21.46 32.16 -3.48
CA ILE A 138 21.77 30.74 -3.64
C ILE A 138 21.30 30.25 -5.01
N GLY A 139 20.08 30.63 -5.43
CA GLY A 139 19.57 30.31 -6.76
C GLY A 139 20.47 30.85 -7.87
N MET A 140 20.91 32.10 -7.79
CA MET A 140 21.82 32.71 -8.76
C MET A 140 23.17 31.95 -8.84
N ILE A 141 23.81 31.68 -7.70
CA ILE A 141 25.08 30.95 -7.65
C ILE A 141 24.91 29.56 -8.26
N LEU A 142 23.86 28.85 -7.87
CA LEU A 142 23.59 27.51 -8.38
C LEU A 142 23.23 27.51 -9.86
N ALA A 143 22.53 28.52 -10.37
CA ALA A 143 22.27 28.66 -11.80
C ALA A 143 23.58 28.83 -12.60
N ILE A 144 24.52 29.64 -12.10
CA ILE A 144 25.84 29.80 -12.73
C ILE A 144 26.62 28.47 -12.70
N LEU A 145 26.62 27.77 -11.56
CA LEU A 145 27.31 26.47 -11.44
C LEU A 145 26.64 25.40 -12.31
N ALA A 146 25.32 25.40 -12.41
CA ALA A 146 24.56 24.50 -13.26
C ALA A 146 24.84 24.75 -14.74
N PHE A 147 24.95 26.02 -15.15
CA PHE A 147 25.36 26.42 -16.50
C PHE A 147 26.78 25.92 -16.83
N LEU A 148 27.76 26.16 -15.93
CA LEU A 148 29.16 25.81 -16.19
C LEU A 148 29.47 24.31 -16.05
N GLY A 149 28.73 23.59 -15.20
CA GLY A 149 29.04 22.20 -14.85
C GLY A 149 27.98 21.20 -15.32
N ILE A 150 26.74 21.34 -14.83
CA ILE A 150 25.69 20.34 -15.05
C ILE A 150 25.26 20.32 -16.52
N GLY A 151 25.13 21.47 -17.17
CA GLY A 151 24.70 21.59 -18.57
C GLY A 151 25.60 20.78 -19.51
N PRO A 152 26.91 21.07 -19.58
CA PRO A 152 27.85 20.33 -20.43
C PRO A 152 27.92 18.83 -20.09
N ALA A 153 27.89 18.48 -18.80
CA ALA A 153 27.94 17.08 -18.38
C ALA A 153 26.71 16.29 -18.85
N VAL A 154 25.52 16.87 -18.72
CA VAL A 154 24.26 16.26 -19.16
C VAL A 154 24.17 16.21 -20.68
N GLU A 155 24.70 17.22 -21.38
CA GLU A 155 24.77 17.21 -22.85
C GLU A 155 25.64 16.06 -23.36
N VAL A 156 26.84 15.86 -22.79
CA VAL A 156 27.72 14.74 -23.13
C VAL A 156 27.03 13.40 -22.84
N LEU A 157 26.42 13.27 -21.66
CA LEU A 157 25.67 12.06 -21.30
C LEU A 157 24.53 11.78 -22.27
N SER A 158 23.77 12.81 -22.65
CA SER A 158 22.63 12.67 -23.57
C SER A 158 23.09 12.26 -24.97
N LYS A 159 24.22 12.80 -25.45
CA LYS A 159 24.85 12.38 -26.72
C LYS A 159 25.29 10.91 -26.67
N ILE A 160 25.86 10.46 -25.56
CA ILE A 160 26.24 9.04 -25.37
C ILE A 160 24.99 8.14 -25.37
N LEU A 161 23.94 8.52 -24.65
CA LEU A 161 22.68 7.76 -24.60
C LEU A 161 22.02 7.70 -25.99
N ALA A 162 21.97 8.83 -26.70
CA ALA A 162 21.47 8.90 -28.06
C ALA A 162 22.30 8.03 -29.02
N ALA A 163 23.63 8.00 -28.88
CA ALA A 163 24.50 7.12 -29.66
C ALA A 163 24.23 5.64 -29.36
N GLY A 164 24.04 5.27 -28.09
CA GLY A 164 23.69 3.91 -27.70
C GLY A 164 22.33 3.47 -28.24
N VAL A 165 21.34 4.36 -28.20
CA VAL A 165 20.04 4.17 -28.86
C VAL A 165 20.20 3.97 -30.36
N ASN A 166 20.92 4.87 -31.03
CA ASN A 166 21.13 4.81 -32.48
C ASN A 166 21.85 3.52 -32.88
N PHE A 167 22.80 3.05 -32.08
CA PHE A 167 23.43 1.75 -32.26
C PHE A 167 22.40 0.62 -32.17
N MET A 168 21.54 0.60 -31.15
CA MET A 168 20.49 -0.41 -31.05
C MET A 168 19.50 -0.37 -32.22
N VAL A 169 19.17 0.81 -32.72
CA VAL A 169 18.29 0.96 -33.89
C VAL A 169 19.01 0.48 -35.17
N ALA A 170 20.26 0.87 -35.38
CA ALA A 170 21.04 0.52 -36.56
C ALA A 170 21.35 -0.98 -36.67
N HIS A 171 21.39 -1.69 -35.54
CA HIS A 171 21.61 -3.13 -35.48
C HIS A 171 20.32 -3.93 -35.24
N ASP A 172 19.13 -3.33 -35.37
CA ASP A 172 17.83 -3.97 -35.14
C ASP A 172 17.68 -4.63 -33.75
N MET A 173 18.41 -4.12 -32.77
CA MET A 173 18.46 -4.62 -31.39
C MET A 173 17.45 -3.96 -30.46
N LEU A 174 16.82 -2.85 -30.88
CA LEU A 174 15.82 -2.15 -30.07
C LEU A 174 14.69 -3.05 -29.52
N PRO A 175 14.19 -4.08 -30.25
CA PRO A 175 13.23 -5.04 -29.70
C PRO A 175 13.70 -5.71 -28.39
N LEU A 176 15.01 -5.94 -28.22
CA LEU A 176 15.56 -6.57 -27.02
C LEU A 176 15.35 -5.74 -25.75
N ALA A 177 15.03 -4.43 -25.88
CA ALA A 177 14.66 -3.61 -24.74
C ALA A 177 13.45 -4.19 -23.97
N SER A 178 12.53 -4.89 -24.66
CA SER A 178 11.36 -5.53 -24.03
C SER A 178 11.73 -6.62 -23.02
N ILE A 179 12.92 -7.21 -23.09
CA ILE A 179 13.42 -8.17 -22.09
C ILE A 179 13.51 -7.51 -20.71
N PHE A 180 13.81 -6.22 -20.66
CA PHE A 180 13.90 -5.46 -19.41
C PHE A 180 12.62 -4.70 -19.11
N VAL A 181 11.99 -4.09 -20.12
CA VAL A 181 10.83 -3.22 -19.94
C VAL A 181 9.61 -3.99 -19.46
N GLU A 182 9.30 -5.14 -20.04
CA GLU A 182 8.07 -5.88 -19.71
C GLU A 182 8.07 -6.45 -18.29
N PRO A 183 9.17 -7.11 -17.81
CA PRO A 183 9.24 -7.52 -16.41
C PRO A 183 9.24 -6.33 -15.45
N ALA A 184 10.00 -5.28 -15.77
CA ALA A 184 10.07 -4.10 -14.92
C ALA A 184 8.69 -3.41 -14.78
N LYS A 185 7.90 -3.39 -15.85
CA LYS A 185 6.52 -2.90 -15.84
C LYS A 185 5.64 -3.68 -14.87
N ILE A 186 5.67 -5.01 -14.91
CA ILE A 186 4.91 -5.88 -13.99
C ILE A 186 5.38 -5.69 -12.53
N LEU A 187 6.66 -5.38 -12.33
CA LEU A 187 7.25 -5.06 -11.02
C LEU A 187 7.01 -3.60 -10.58
N PHE A 188 6.11 -2.86 -11.24
CA PHE A 188 5.79 -1.45 -10.95
C PHE A 188 6.96 -0.47 -11.07
N LEU A 189 7.92 -0.78 -11.92
CA LEU A 189 9.03 0.11 -12.29
C LEU A 189 8.73 0.89 -13.59
N ASN A 190 7.51 0.77 -14.13
CA ASN A 190 7.06 1.44 -15.35
C ASN A 190 7.19 2.97 -15.27
N ASN A 191 6.82 3.59 -14.15
CA ASN A 191 6.93 5.05 -14.01
C ASN A 191 8.38 5.54 -14.06
N ALA A 192 9.30 4.80 -13.44
CA ALA A 192 10.72 5.14 -13.44
C ALA A 192 11.33 5.02 -14.84
N ILE A 193 10.96 3.96 -15.58
CA ILE A 193 11.44 3.74 -16.94
C ILE A 193 10.81 4.73 -17.91
N ASN A 194 9.48 4.87 -17.88
CA ASN A 194 8.75 5.69 -18.83
C ASN A 194 9.05 7.18 -18.61
N HIS A 195 8.88 7.70 -17.39
CA HIS A 195 9.08 9.14 -17.14
C HIS A 195 10.53 9.52 -16.86
N GLY A 196 11.36 8.60 -16.37
CA GLY A 196 12.77 8.86 -16.10
C GLY A 196 13.69 8.68 -17.32
N ILE A 197 13.36 7.80 -18.26
CA ILE A 197 14.24 7.45 -19.40
C ILE A 197 13.56 7.72 -20.75
N PHE A 198 12.43 7.06 -21.02
CA PHE A 198 11.84 7.08 -22.37
C PHE A 198 11.14 8.39 -22.72
N SER A 199 10.48 9.05 -21.78
CA SER A 199 9.80 10.32 -22.03
C SER A 199 10.80 11.42 -22.41
N PRO A 200 11.90 11.67 -21.66
CA PRO A 200 12.94 12.62 -22.08
C PRO A 200 13.52 12.31 -23.47
N LEU A 201 13.93 11.07 -23.72
CA LEU A 201 14.50 10.66 -25.01
C LEU A 201 13.50 10.80 -26.16
N GLY A 202 12.24 10.41 -25.91
CA GLY A 202 11.20 10.48 -26.91
C GLY A 202 10.78 11.91 -27.22
N ILE A 203 10.80 12.80 -26.23
CA ILE A 203 10.51 14.23 -26.45
C ILE A 203 11.59 14.86 -27.32
N GLN A 204 12.87 14.57 -27.05
CA GLN A 204 13.97 15.03 -27.88
C GLN A 204 13.83 14.50 -29.32
N GLN A 205 13.59 13.19 -29.49
CA GLN A 205 13.43 12.58 -30.81
C GLN A 205 12.19 13.13 -31.55
N SER A 206 11.07 13.31 -30.85
CA SER A 206 9.83 13.84 -31.43
C SER A 206 9.97 15.29 -31.87
N HIS A 207 10.74 16.10 -31.15
CA HIS A 207 11.05 17.47 -31.57
C HIS A 207 11.81 17.51 -32.90
N GLU A 208 12.77 16.60 -33.12
CA GLU A 208 13.59 16.54 -34.33
C GLU A 208 12.87 15.83 -35.50
N MET A 209 12.17 14.73 -35.23
CA MET A 209 11.61 13.83 -36.24
C MET A 209 10.08 13.88 -36.34
N GLY A 210 9.42 14.67 -35.50
CA GLY A 210 7.96 14.77 -35.40
C GLY A 210 7.28 13.57 -34.72
N LYS A 211 8.04 12.53 -34.35
CA LYS A 211 7.54 11.33 -33.66
C LYS A 211 8.67 10.59 -32.94
N SER A 212 8.30 9.74 -31.99
CA SER A 212 9.24 8.85 -31.31
C SER A 212 8.64 7.47 -31.03
N ILE A 213 9.46 6.44 -31.26
CA ILE A 213 9.17 5.06 -30.89
C ILE A 213 9.16 4.85 -29.36
N PHE A 214 9.94 5.65 -28.62
CA PHE A 214 10.11 5.51 -27.16
C PHE A 214 8.81 5.65 -26.39
N PHE A 215 7.89 6.46 -26.89
CA PHE A 215 6.57 6.63 -26.28
C PHE A 215 5.69 5.39 -26.37
N LEU A 216 5.97 4.44 -27.27
CA LEU A 216 5.21 3.21 -27.44
C LEU A 216 5.87 1.98 -26.82
N ILE A 217 7.17 2.03 -26.48
CA ILE A 217 7.86 0.87 -25.91
C ILE A 217 7.18 0.40 -24.62
N GLU A 218 6.73 1.32 -23.78
CA GLU A 218 5.99 0.99 -22.55
C GLU A 218 4.47 1.12 -22.73
N ALA A 219 4.00 2.12 -23.48
CA ALA A 219 2.57 2.40 -23.61
C ALA A 219 1.80 1.46 -24.56
N ASN A 220 2.47 0.54 -25.27
CA ASN A 220 1.79 -0.40 -26.17
C ASN A 220 0.85 -1.32 -25.37
N PRO A 221 -0.48 -1.29 -25.61
CA PRO A 221 -1.42 -2.14 -24.88
C PRO A 221 -1.47 -3.58 -25.42
N GLY A 222 -0.84 -3.85 -26.58
CA GLY A 222 -0.86 -5.13 -27.26
C GLY A 222 -0.42 -6.33 -26.40
N PRO A 223 0.78 -6.32 -25.78
CA PRO A 223 1.26 -7.45 -24.99
C PRO A 223 0.31 -7.87 -23.87
N GLY A 224 -0.15 -6.91 -23.05
CA GLY A 224 -1.11 -7.18 -21.97
C GLY A 224 -2.47 -7.65 -22.48
N MET A 225 -2.95 -7.09 -23.60
CA MET A 225 -4.21 -7.51 -24.22
C MET A 225 -4.14 -8.96 -24.71
N GLY A 226 -2.99 -9.39 -25.24
CA GLY A 226 -2.78 -10.78 -25.64
C GLY A 226 -2.91 -11.77 -24.47
N VAL A 227 -2.34 -11.44 -23.32
CA VAL A 227 -2.48 -12.24 -22.09
C VAL A 227 -3.94 -12.34 -21.65
N LEU A 228 -4.65 -11.22 -21.60
CA LEU A 228 -6.04 -11.18 -21.16
C LEU A 228 -6.95 -11.96 -22.11
N LEU A 229 -6.77 -11.83 -23.42
CA LEU A 229 -7.47 -12.64 -24.42
C LEU A 229 -7.18 -14.14 -24.21
N ALA A 230 -5.95 -14.51 -23.89
CA ALA A 230 -5.62 -15.91 -23.65
C ALA A 230 -6.35 -16.47 -22.43
N TYR A 231 -6.48 -15.70 -21.34
CA TYR A 231 -7.31 -16.08 -20.19
C TYR A 231 -8.80 -16.13 -20.51
N MET A 232 -9.32 -15.20 -21.32
CA MET A 232 -10.73 -15.21 -21.75
C MET A 232 -11.10 -16.51 -22.47
N PHE A 233 -10.23 -17.00 -23.36
CA PHE A 233 -10.52 -18.19 -24.16
C PHE A 233 -10.05 -19.50 -23.50
N PHE A 234 -8.90 -19.50 -22.84
CA PHE A 234 -8.22 -20.72 -22.37
C PHE A 234 -7.97 -20.80 -20.87
N GLY A 235 -8.21 -19.72 -20.12
CA GLY A 235 -8.13 -19.75 -18.65
C GLY A 235 -9.27 -20.56 -18.04
N ARG A 236 -9.21 -20.79 -16.72
CA ARG A 236 -10.29 -21.41 -15.96
C ARG A 236 -10.68 -20.58 -14.73
N GLY A 237 -11.75 -20.99 -14.06
CA GLY A 237 -12.20 -20.40 -12.79
C GLY A 237 -12.53 -18.90 -12.87
N SER A 238 -12.27 -18.20 -11.77
CA SER A 238 -12.50 -16.75 -11.61
C SER A 238 -11.66 -15.92 -12.58
N ALA A 239 -10.44 -16.34 -12.89
CA ALA A 239 -9.56 -15.64 -13.84
C ALA A 239 -10.15 -15.54 -15.25
N LYS A 240 -10.82 -16.58 -15.74
CA LYS A 240 -11.52 -16.51 -17.04
C LYS A 240 -12.69 -15.53 -17.02
N GLN A 241 -13.46 -15.52 -15.92
CA GLN A 241 -14.66 -14.68 -15.79
C GLN A 241 -14.30 -13.19 -15.73
N SER A 242 -13.23 -12.83 -15.02
CA SER A 242 -12.79 -11.44 -14.86
C SER A 242 -11.96 -10.91 -16.04
N ALA A 243 -11.33 -11.77 -16.83
CA ALA A 243 -10.44 -11.38 -17.93
C ALA A 243 -11.11 -10.47 -18.98
N GLY A 244 -12.40 -10.66 -19.26
CA GLY A 244 -13.14 -9.83 -20.22
C GLY A 244 -13.27 -8.37 -19.77
N GLY A 245 -13.65 -8.15 -18.50
CA GLY A 245 -13.72 -6.81 -17.92
C GLY A 245 -12.33 -6.17 -17.83
N ALA A 246 -11.34 -6.96 -17.41
CA ALA A 246 -9.94 -6.54 -17.36
C ALA A 246 -9.41 -6.09 -18.74
N ALA A 247 -9.77 -6.80 -19.81
CA ALA A 247 -9.35 -6.49 -21.18
C ALA A 247 -9.86 -5.12 -21.64
N ILE A 248 -11.11 -4.79 -21.31
CA ILE A 248 -11.72 -3.49 -21.65
C ILE A 248 -11.01 -2.36 -20.90
N ILE A 249 -10.82 -2.50 -19.58
CA ILE A 249 -10.18 -1.48 -18.75
C ILE A 249 -8.72 -1.27 -19.17
N HIS A 250 -8.00 -2.35 -19.47
CA HIS A 250 -6.63 -2.30 -19.95
C HIS A 250 -6.53 -1.61 -21.32
N PHE A 251 -7.29 -2.10 -22.31
CA PHE A 251 -7.12 -1.66 -23.70
C PHE A 251 -7.70 -0.27 -23.96
N LEU A 252 -8.91 0.01 -23.46
CA LEU A 252 -9.59 1.31 -23.65
C LEU A 252 -9.28 2.31 -22.55
N GLY A 253 -9.14 1.84 -21.31
CA GLY A 253 -8.81 2.70 -20.17
C GLY A 253 -7.32 2.97 -20.01
N GLY A 254 -6.45 2.13 -20.59
CA GLY A 254 -4.99 2.30 -20.54
C GLY A 254 -4.38 2.03 -19.16
N ILE A 255 -5.08 1.28 -18.32
CA ILE A 255 -4.60 0.87 -16.99
C ILE A 255 -3.88 -0.47 -17.13
N HIS A 256 -2.59 -0.41 -17.41
CA HIS A 256 -1.79 -1.61 -17.68
C HIS A 256 -1.64 -2.51 -16.46
N GLU A 257 -1.77 -1.97 -15.24
CA GLU A 257 -1.67 -2.73 -14.00
C GLU A 257 -2.75 -3.83 -13.88
N ILE A 258 -3.83 -3.73 -14.64
CA ILE A 258 -4.96 -4.66 -14.59
C ILE A 258 -4.60 -6.06 -15.11
N TYR A 259 -3.63 -6.20 -16.03
CA TYR A 259 -3.21 -7.53 -16.49
C TYR A 259 -2.09 -8.15 -15.62
N PHE A 260 -1.49 -7.40 -14.70
CA PHE A 260 -0.35 -7.90 -13.92
C PHE A 260 -0.72 -9.10 -13.02
N PRO A 261 -1.88 -9.14 -12.32
CA PRO A 261 -2.26 -10.31 -11.53
C PRO A 261 -2.26 -11.59 -12.36
N TYR A 262 -2.76 -11.54 -13.60
CA TYR A 262 -2.81 -12.68 -14.51
C TYR A 262 -1.42 -13.23 -14.87
N VAL A 263 -0.41 -12.35 -14.96
CA VAL A 263 0.98 -12.75 -15.18
C VAL A 263 1.63 -13.23 -13.88
N LEU A 264 1.29 -12.66 -12.73
CA LEU A 264 1.81 -13.08 -11.43
C LEU A 264 1.27 -14.46 -10.99
N MET A 265 0.04 -14.81 -11.39
CA MET A 265 -0.53 -16.16 -11.19
C MET A 265 0.27 -17.22 -11.96
N ASN A 266 0.76 -16.88 -13.14
CA ASN A 266 1.60 -17.78 -13.93
C ASN A 266 2.81 -17.02 -14.48
N PRO A 267 3.92 -16.92 -13.71
CA PRO A 267 5.09 -16.12 -14.07
C PRO A 267 5.74 -16.50 -15.41
N ARG A 268 5.45 -17.69 -15.97
CA ARG A 268 5.90 -18.07 -17.32
C ARG A 268 5.32 -17.14 -18.40
N LEU A 269 4.17 -16.52 -18.15
CA LEU A 269 3.54 -15.55 -19.04
C LEU A 269 4.36 -14.27 -19.20
N ILE A 270 5.40 -14.05 -18.36
CA ILE A 270 6.40 -13.00 -18.60
C ILE A 270 7.05 -13.19 -19.99
N LEU A 271 7.29 -14.44 -20.42
CA LEU A 271 7.82 -14.71 -21.75
C LEU A 271 6.88 -14.25 -22.85
N ALA A 272 5.56 -14.40 -22.65
CA ALA A 272 4.56 -13.99 -23.64
C ALA A 272 4.54 -12.47 -23.84
N VAL A 273 4.58 -11.70 -22.73
CA VAL A 273 4.62 -10.24 -22.82
C VAL A 273 5.96 -9.73 -23.36
N ILE A 274 7.09 -10.36 -23.03
CA ILE A 274 8.40 -10.03 -23.63
C ILE A 274 8.34 -10.22 -25.15
N LEU A 275 7.93 -11.40 -25.63
CA LEU A 275 7.87 -11.69 -27.06
C LEU A 275 6.85 -10.81 -27.79
N GLY A 276 5.71 -10.53 -27.16
CA GLY A 276 4.74 -9.55 -27.66
C GLY A 276 5.35 -8.14 -27.77
N GLY A 277 6.02 -7.67 -26.71
CA GLY A 277 6.70 -6.38 -26.69
C GLY A 277 7.78 -6.28 -27.77
N MET A 278 8.65 -7.29 -27.88
CA MET A 278 9.69 -7.39 -28.91
C MET A 278 9.07 -7.28 -30.31
N THR A 279 7.98 -8.01 -30.56
CA THR A 279 7.27 -7.99 -31.85
C THR A 279 6.70 -6.60 -32.15
N GLY A 280 6.11 -5.95 -31.15
CA GLY A 280 5.58 -4.59 -31.29
C GLY A 280 6.69 -3.59 -31.63
N VAL A 281 7.78 -3.58 -30.88
CA VAL A 281 8.93 -2.71 -31.11
C VAL A 281 9.56 -2.97 -32.47
N PHE A 282 9.76 -4.23 -32.85
CA PHE A 282 10.28 -4.61 -34.17
C PHE A 282 9.39 -4.09 -35.31
N THR A 283 8.07 -4.25 -35.16
CA THR A 283 7.09 -3.75 -36.14
C THR A 283 7.16 -2.23 -36.28
N LEU A 284 7.31 -1.51 -35.16
CA LEU A 284 7.50 -0.05 -35.18
C LEU A 284 8.81 0.36 -35.86
N THR A 285 9.90 -0.36 -35.63
CA THR A 285 11.20 -0.10 -36.28
C THR A 285 11.09 -0.26 -37.80
N ILE A 286 10.52 -1.36 -38.28
CA ILE A 286 10.38 -1.63 -39.72
C ILE A 286 9.42 -0.65 -40.40
N LEU A 287 8.25 -0.40 -39.79
CA LEU A 287 7.22 0.45 -40.38
C LEU A 287 7.40 1.94 -40.06
N ASN A 288 8.48 2.29 -39.36
CA ASN A 288 8.77 3.65 -38.90
C ASN A 288 7.58 4.26 -38.13
N GLY A 289 7.09 3.54 -37.12
CA GLY A 289 6.02 3.99 -36.22
C GLY A 289 6.51 4.88 -35.08
N GLY A 290 5.59 5.45 -34.32
CA GLY A 290 5.90 6.33 -33.18
C GLY A 290 4.76 7.28 -32.84
N LEU A 291 4.88 7.99 -31.72
CA LEU A 291 3.93 9.01 -31.26
C LEU A 291 4.57 10.39 -31.20
N VAL A 292 3.74 11.43 -31.25
CA VAL A 292 4.21 12.82 -31.11
C VAL A 292 4.53 13.19 -29.65
N SER A 293 3.89 12.51 -28.69
CA SER A 293 3.97 12.78 -27.25
C SER A 293 3.68 11.49 -26.47
N PRO A 294 4.08 11.37 -25.19
CA PRO A 294 3.69 10.24 -24.35
C PRO A 294 2.16 10.06 -24.30
N ALA A 295 1.69 8.82 -24.46
CA ALA A 295 0.28 8.48 -24.26
C ALA A 295 0.01 8.27 -22.76
N SER A 296 -0.88 9.08 -22.18
CA SER A 296 -1.28 8.96 -20.78
C SER A 296 -2.79 9.18 -20.62
N PRO A 297 -3.54 8.18 -20.10
CA PRO A 297 -3.12 6.79 -19.86
C PRO A 297 -2.72 6.07 -21.16
N GLY A 298 -2.02 4.93 -21.09
CA GLY A 298 -1.51 4.17 -22.24
C GLY A 298 -2.58 3.40 -23.04
N SER A 299 -3.77 3.98 -23.19
CA SER A 299 -4.89 3.34 -23.88
C SER A 299 -4.72 3.40 -25.40
N ILE A 300 -5.41 2.51 -26.12
CA ILE A 300 -5.48 2.58 -27.57
C ILE A 300 -6.00 3.94 -28.05
N LEU A 301 -6.92 4.55 -27.29
CA LEU A 301 -7.49 5.85 -27.63
C LEU A 301 -6.44 6.96 -27.54
N ALA A 302 -5.66 6.99 -26.46
CA ALA A 302 -4.57 7.95 -26.30
C ALA A 302 -3.46 7.73 -27.32
N VAL A 303 -3.11 6.47 -27.59
CA VAL A 303 -2.14 6.10 -28.63
C VAL A 303 -2.59 6.58 -30.01
N LEU A 304 -3.84 6.33 -30.39
CA LEU A 304 -4.38 6.79 -31.68
C LEU A 304 -4.48 8.32 -31.75
N ALA A 305 -4.81 8.98 -30.65
CA ALA A 305 -4.85 10.45 -30.59
C ALA A 305 -3.47 11.08 -30.75
N MET A 306 -2.43 10.48 -30.16
CA MET A 306 -1.04 10.95 -30.23
C MET A 306 -0.29 10.41 -31.47
N THR A 307 -0.96 9.66 -32.34
CA THR A 307 -0.34 9.15 -33.57
C THR A 307 -0.31 10.24 -34.64
N PRO A 308 0.87 10.58 -35.20
CA PRO A 308 0.97 11.55 -36.28
C PRO A 308 0.38 11.00 -37.59
N LYS A 309 0.02 11.91 -38.50
CA LYS A 309 -0.40 11.56 -39.86
C LYS A 309 0.64 10.66 -40.54
N GLY A 310 0.17 9.59 -41.17
CA GLY A 310 1.02 8.60 -41.84
C GLY A 310 1.59 7.49 -40.96
N ALA A 311 1.50 7.57 -39.62
CA ALA A 311 2.01 6.53 -38.71
C ALA A 311 0.91 5.56 -38.19
N TYR A 312 -0.37 5.77 -38.54
CA TYR A 312 -1.48 4.93 -38.08
C TYR A 312 -1.31 3.47 -38.41
N PHE A 313 -0.97 3.15 -39.66
CA PHE A 313 -0.76 1.78 -40.07
C PHE A 313 0.35 1.11 -39.26
N ALA A 314 1.50 1.79 -39.10
CA ALA A 314 2.62 1.29 -38.33
C ALA A 314 2.25 1.02 -36.87
N ASN A 315 1.61 1.99 -36.20
CA ASN A 315 1.26 1.89 -34.79
C ASN A 315 0.18 0.82 -34.54
N ILE A 316 -0.86 0.77 -35.38
CA ILE A 316 -1.92 -0.24 -35.26
C ILE A 316 -1.36 -1.63 -35.54
N ALA A 317 -0.55 -1.79 -36.59
CA ALA A 317 0.09 -3.07 -36.92
C ALA A 317 0.97 -3.56 -35.77
N ALA A 318 1.75 -2.67 -35.14
CA ALA A 318 2.58 -3.02 -34.00
C ALA A 318 1.77 -3.48 -32.78
N ILE A 319 0.65 -2.82 -32.48
CA ILE A 319 -0.24 -3.20 -31.36
C ILE A 319 -0.90 -4.56 -31.63
N VAL A 320 -1.40 -4.77 -32.85
CA VAL A 320 -2.04 -6.03 -33.25
C VAL A 320 -1.04 -7.18 -33.29
N ALA A 321 0.16 -6.97 -33.83
CA ALA A 321 1.21 -7.99 -33.89
C ALA A 321 1.68 -8.38 -32.47
N ALA A 322 1.92 -7.40 -31.60
CA ALA A 322 2.26 -7.63 -30.20
C ALA A 322 1.17 -8.41 -29.45
N MET A 323 -0.09 -8.04 -29.68
CA MET A 323 -1.25 -8.73 -29.12
C MET A 323 -1.36 -10.18 -29.60
N ALA A 324 -1.21 -10.41 -30.91
CA ALA A 324 -1.30 -11.74 -31.50
C ALA A 324 -0.20 -12.68 -30.97
N VAL A 325 1.05 -12.21 -30.93
CA VAL A 325 2.17 -13.01 -30.41
C VAL A 325 1.99 -13.31 -28.93
N SER A 326 1.68 -12.30 -28.12
CA SER A 326 1.45 -12.49 -26.69
C SER A 326 0.27 -13.45 -26.43
N PHE A 327 -0.81 -13.34 -27.20
CA PHE A 327 -1.96 -14.24 -27.13
C PHE A 327 -1.59 -15.69 -27.45
N VAL A 328 -0.91 -15.94 -28.58
CA VAL A 328 -0.53 -17.29 -29.01
C VAL A 328 0.39 -17.95 -27.98
N VAL A 329 1.43 -17.24 -27.53
CA VAL A 329 2.37 -17.76 -26.55
C VAL A 329 1.67 -18.03 -25.22
N SER A 330 0.81 -17.09 -24.76
CA SER A 330 0.04 -17.25 -23.53
C SER A 330 -0.93 -18.43 -23.62
N ALA A 331 -1.64 -18.60 -24.74
CA ALA A 331 -2.55 -19.72 -24.97
C ALA A 331 -1.85 -21.08 -24.90
N ILE A 332 -0.63 -21.20 -25.46
CA ILE A 332 0.18 -22.41 -25.36
C ILE A 332 0.60 -22.65 -23.91
N LEU A 333 1.15 -21.63 -23.24
CA LEU A 333 1.62 -21.74 -21.86
C LEU A 333 0.51 -22.11 -20.89
N LEU A 334 -0.68 -21.53 -21.03
CA LEU A 334 -1.87 -21.86 -20.22
C LEU A 334 -2.30 -23.32 -20.43
N LYS A 335 -2.37 -23.80 -21.68
CA LYS A 335 -2.76 -25.19 -21.98
C LYS A 335 -1.75 -26.23 -21.47
N THR A 336 -0.47 -25.88 -21.43
CA THR A 336 0.60 -26.77 -20.95
C THR A 336 0.82 -26.71 -19.43
N SER A 337 0.13 -25.81 -18.73
CA SER A 337 0.32 -25.61 -17.31
C SER A 337 -0.37 -26.74 -16.53
N LYS A 338 0.39 -27.45 -15.69
CA LYS A 338 -0.13 -28.39 -14.68
C LYS A 338 -0.49 -27.70 -13.36
N VAL A 339 -0.30 -26.38 -13.27
CA VAL A 339 -0.66 -25.58 -12.09
C VAL A 339 -2.18 -25.71 -11.92
N LYS A 340 -2.61 -26.24 -10.76
CA LYS A 340 -4.02 -26.18 -10.37
C LYS A 340 -4.37 -24.70 -10.28
N GLU A 341 -5.23 -24.21 -11.18
CA GLU A 341 -5.77 -22.84 -11.17
C GLU A 341 -6.76 -22.64 -9.99
N GLU A 342 -6.42 -23.15 -8.81
CA GLU A 342 -7.00 -22.78 -7.51
C GLU A 342 -6.23 -21.61 -6.89
N ASP A 343 -5.20 -21.08 -7.56
CA ASP A 343 -4.66 -19.76 -7.22
C ASP A 343 -5.75 -18.72 -7.45
N ASP A 344 -6.34 -18.29 -6.35
CA ASP A 344 -7.38 -17.28 -6.33
C ASP A 344 -6.83 -15.99 -6.93
N ILE A 345 -7.49 -15.47 -7.98
CA ILE A 345 -7.13 -14.18 -8.57
C ILE A 345 -7.08 -13.08 -7.51
N GLU A 346 -7.81 -13.25 -6.40
CA GLU A 346 -7.73 -12.42 -5.22
C GLU A 346 -6.33 -12.40 -4.59
N ALA A 347 -5.69 -13.56 -4.39
CA ALA A 347 -4.35 -13.65 -3.83
C ALA A 347 -3.30 -12.98 -4.72
N ALA A 348 -3.39 -13.17 -6.04
CA ALA A 348 -2.52 -12.48 -6.99
C ALA A 348 -2.77 -10.97 -7.04
N THR A 349 -4.03 -10.56 -6.91
CA THR A 349 -4.44 -9.15 -6.82
C THR A 349 -3.91 -8.52 -5.54
N ARG A 350 -3.94 -9.23 -4.39
CA ARG A 350 -3.33 -8.81 -3.13
C ARG A 350 -1.81 -8.62 -3.28
N ARG A 351 -1.09 -9.62 -3.80
CA ARG A 351 0.37 -9.50 -4.08
C ARG A 351 0.69 -8.31 -4.98
N MET A 352 -0.11 -8.07 -6.01
CA MET A 352 0.01 -6.92 -6.90
C MET A 352 -0.19 -5.60 -6.17
N HIS A 353 -1.21 -5.51 -5.31
CA HIS A 353 -1.43 -4.34 -4.45
C HIS A 353 -0.27 -4.09 -3.49
N ASP A 354 0.30 -5.13 -2.88
CA ASP A 354 1.44 -5.03 -1.97
C ASP A 354 2.70 -4.53 -2.70
N MET A 355 2.98 -5.08 -3.88
CA MET A 355 4.10 -4.61 -4.74
C MET A 355 3.90 -3.16 -5.20
N LYS A 356 2.66 -2.76 -5.49
CA LYS A 356 2.30 -1.38 -5.84
C LYS A 356 2.43 -0.44 -4.66
N ALA A 357 2.14 -0.90 -3.44
CA ALA A 357 2.34 -0.14 -2.21
C ALA A 357 3.84 0.05 -1.95
N GLU A 358 4.62 -1.03 -2.01
CA GLU A 358 6.09 -1.03 -1.86
C GLU A 358 6.75 -0.08 -2.86
N SER A 359 6.35 -0.12 -4.14
CA SER A 359 6.88 0.77 -5.18
C SER A 359 6.53 2.24 -4.96
N LYS A 360 5.43 2.55 -4.25
CA LYS A 360 5.04 3.91 -3.82
C LYS A 360 5.62 4.34 -2.47
N GLY A 361 6.29 3.45 -1.75
CA GLY A 361 6.99 3.82 -0.51
C GLY A 361 6.14 3.75 0.71
N ALA A 362 4.89 3.33 0.53
CA ALA A 362 4.25 2.58 1.59
C ALA A 362 5.14 1.35 1.79
N SER A 363 5.55 1.10 3.03
CA SER A 363 5.88 -0.27 3.40
C SER A 363 4.74 -1.16 2.89
N PRO A 364 4.96 -2.44 2.51
CA PRO A 364 3.89 -3.41 2.69
C PRO A 364 3.27 -3.10 4.05
N LEU A 365 1.95 -3.21 4.19
CA LEU A 365 1.41 -3.45 5.52
C LEU A 365 2.07 -4.76 5.99
N ALA A 366 3.31 -4.65 6.49
CA ALA A 366 3.72 -5.39 7.64
C ALA A 366 2.58 -5.07 8.60
N ALA A 367 1.80 -6.10 8.90
CA ALA A 367 1.33 -6.27 10.25
C ALA A 367 2.56 -6.09 11.14
N GLY A 368 2.82 -4.84 11.48
CA GLY A 368 3.96 -4.36 12.23
C GLY A 368 3.35 -3.46 13.27
N ASP A 369 2.97 -4.08 14.39
CA ASP A 369 2.93 -3.49 15.72
C ASP A 369 2.61 -2.00 15.77
N VAL A 370 1.37 -1.67 15.40
CA VAL A 370 0.62 -0.68 16.15
C VAL A 370 -0.55 -1.45 16.69
N THR A 371 -0.54 -1.67 18.01
CA THR A 371 -1.54 -2.41 18.75
C THR A 371 -2.93 -2.09 18.19
N ASN A 372 -3.72 -3.12 17.89
CA ASN A 372 -5.14 -3.02 17.53
C ASN A 372 -6.00 -2.48 18.70
N ASP A 373 -5.33 -1.92 19.71
CA ASP A 373 -5.86 -1.42 20.96
C ASP A 373 -6.43 -0.02 20.75
N LEU A 374 -7.74 0.04 20.65
CA LEU A 374 -8.54 1.26 20.56
C LEU A 374 -9.08 1.68 21.94
N SER A 375 -8.66 1.01 23.01
CA SER A 375 -9.22 1.18 24.36
C SER A 375 -8.85 2.55 24.95
N HIS A 376 -7.69 3.08 24.59
CA HIS A 376 -7.18 4.37 25.05
C HIS A 376 -7.59 5.57 24.18
N VAL A 377 -8.28 5.34 23.06
CA VAL A 377 -8.67 6.42 22.15
C VAL A 377 -9.73 7.32 22.78
N ARG A 378 -9.37 8.60 22.98
CA ARG A 378 -10.25 9.66 23.50
C ARG A 378 -10.38 10.83 22.53
N LYS A 379 -9.38 11.08 21.70
CA LYS A 379 -9.32 12.22 20.78
C LYS A 379 -9.05 11.75 19.35
N ILE A 380 -10.08 11.88 18.50
CA ILE A 380 -10.02 11.54 17.08
C ILE A 380 -10.07 12.82 16.25
N ILE A 381 -9.11 13.00 15.33
CA ILE A 381 -9.10 14.13 14.40
C ILE A 381 -9.17 13.64 12.96
N VAL A 382 -10.20 14.08 12.24
CA VAL A 382 -10.26 13.93 10.78
C VAL A 382 -9.52 15.10 10.15
N ALA A 383 -8.40 14.84 9.49
CA ALA A 383 -7.53 15.89 8.96
C ALA A 383 -7.49 15.92 7.42
N CYS A 384 -7.46 17.15 6.89
CA CYS A 384 -7.18 17.43 5.48
C CYS A 384 -6.19 18.60 5.37
N ASP A 385 -5.80 18.99 4.16
CA ASP A 385 -4.76 20.02 3.96
C ASP A 385 -5.14 21.38 4.59
N ALA A 386 -6.37 21.85 4.37
CA ALA A 386 -6.86 23.13 4.88
C ALA A 386 -7.73 23.02 6.15
N GLY A 387 -8.04 21.80 6.60
CA GLY A 387 -8.94 21.57 7.74
C GLY A 387 -10.41 21.90 7.51
N MET A 388 -10.82 22.27 6.30
CA MET A 388 -12.20 22.63 5.92
C MET A 388 -12.73 21.72 4.79
N GLY A 389 -14.05 21.49 4.75
CA GLY A 389 -14.71 20.72 3.69
C GLY A 389 -14.86 19.23 3.99
N SER A 390 -14.11 18.37 3.30
CA SER A 390 -14.23 16.90 3.38
C SER A 390 -13.89 16.32 4.76
N SER A 391 -12.91 16.91 5.45
CA SER A 391 -12.58 16.55 6.83
C SER A 391 -13.69 16.94 7.82
N ALA A 392 -14.34 18.09 7.61
CA ALA A 392 -15.46 18.54 8.42
C ALA A 392 -16.68 17.62 8.24
N MET A 393 -16.96 17.18 7.00
CA MET A 393 -18.03 16.22 6.72
C MET A 393 -17.73 14.84 7.34
N GLY A 394 -16.52 14.31 7.13
CA GLY A 394 -16.12 13.02 7.73
C GLY A 394 -16.13 13.04 9.26
N ALA A 395 -15.65 14.13 9.87
CA ALA A 395 -15.74 14.34 11.32
C ALA A 395 -17.20 14.44 11.78
N GLY A 396 -18.08 15.09 11.02
CA GLY A 396 -19.52 15.16 11.31
C GLY A 396 -20.19 13.79 11.30
N VAL A 397 -19.91 12.97 10.29
CA VAL A 397 -20.45 11.60 10.16
C VAL A 397 -19.97 10.72 11.31
N LEU A 398 -18.66 10.71 11.59
CA LEU A 398 -18.10 9.91 12.67
C LEU A 398 -18.56 10.40 14.05
N ARG A 399 -18.60 11.72 14.28
CA ARG A 399 -19.10 12.30 15.53
C ARG A 399 -20.54 11.85 15.81
N LYS A 400 -21.41 11.88 14.79
CA LYS A 400 -22.79 11.42 14.93
C LYS A 400 -22.83 9.93 15.29
N LYS A 401 -22.07 9.07 14.61
CA LYS A 401 -22.01 7.62 14.91
C LYS A 401 -21.46 7.31 16.31
N VAL A 402 -20.43 8.01 16.74
CA VAL A 402 -19.83 7.87 18.09
C VAL A 402 -20.83 8.31 19.17
N GLN A 403 -21.60 9.39 18.92
CA GLN A 403 -22.68 9.83 19.80
C GLN A 403 -23.85 8.83 19.84
N ASP A 404 -24.31 8.37 18.68
CA ASP A 404 -25.39 7.38 18.55
C ASP A 404 -25.01 6.05 19.24
N ALA A 405 -23.72 5.71 19.27
CA ALA A 405 -23.17 4.53 19.95
C ALA A 405 -22.92 4.72 21.46
N GLY A 406 -23.23 5.90 22.03
CA GLY A 406 -23.10 6.18 23.47
C GLY A 406 -21.67 6.40 23.96
N LEU A 407 -20.72 6.69 23.07
CA LEU A 407 -19.30 6.90 23.42
C LEU A 407 -19.01 8.39 23.72
N SER A 408 -19.67 8.94 24.75
CA SER A 408 -19.58 10.37 25.11
C SER A 408 -18.18 10.86 25.50
N GLN A 409 -17.29 9.94 25.85
CA GLN A 409 -15.91 10.18 26.24
C GLN A 409 -14.94 10.34 25.07
N ILE A 410 -15.40 10.13 23.82
CA ILE A 410 -14.57 10.27 22.62
C ILE A 410 -14.91 11.58 21.91
N SER A 411 -13.92 12.46 21.80
CA SER A 411 -14.02 13.72 21.05
C SER A 411 -13.62 13.51 19.60
N VAL A 412 -14.51 13.87 18.67
CA VAL A 412 -14.26 13.82 17.23
C VAL A 412 -14.27 15.23 16.65
N THR A 413 -13.12 15.70 16.19
CA THR A 413 -12.95 17.03 15.58
C THR A 413 -12.29 16.95 14.21
N ASN A 414 -12.22 18.07 13.50
CA ASN A 414 -11.48 18.21 12.26
C ASN A 414 -10.42 19.29 12.39
N SER A 415 -9.29 19.12 11.71
CA SER A 415 -8.21 20.11 11.69
C SER A 415 -7.43 20.06 10.38
N ALA A 416 -6.63 21.10 10.13
CA ALA A 416 -5.60 21.05 9.11
C ALA A 416 -4.45 20.15 9.59
N ILE A 417 -3.78 19.43 8.69
CA ILE A 417 -2.66 18.54 9.05
C ILE A 417 -1.55 19.30 9.80
N ASN A 418 -1.26 20.53 9.39
CA ASN A 418 -0.24 21.37 10.02
C ASN A 418 -0.61 21.80 11.46
N ASN A 419 -1.87 21.64 11.85
CA ASN A 419 -2.41 22.02 13.15
C ASN A 419 -2.84 20.79 13.97
N LEU A 420 -2.33 19.60 13.63
CA LEU A 420 -2.55 18.42 14.46
C LEU A 420 -1.83 18.59 15.80
N PRO A 421 -2.54 18.51 16.92
CA PRO A 421 -1.93 18.65 18.23
C PRO A 421 -1.20 17.34 18.61
N PRO A 422 -0.16 17.39 19.46
CA PRO A 422 0.64 16.21 19.79
C PRO A 422 -0.12 15.15 20.61
N ASP A 423 -1.21 15.54 21.25
CA ASP A 423 -2.04 14.71 22.14
C ASP A 423 -3.20 14.01 21.40
N VAL A 424 -3.15 13.92 20.07
CA VAL A 424 -4.16 13.20 19.30
C VAL A 424 -3.89 11.69 19.33
N ASP A 425 -4.92 10.91 19.65
CA ASP A 425 -4.80 9.46 19.74
C ASP A 425 -4.96 8.80 18.37
N LEU A 426 -5.89 9.32 17.56
CA LEU A 426 -6.24 8.76 16.26
C LEU A 426 -6.45 9.86 15.21
N VAL A 427 -5.74 9.77 14.10
CA VAL A 427 -5.84 10.70 12.96
C VAL A 427 -6.38 9.99 11.74
N ILE A 428 -7.44 10.54 11.15
CA ILE A 428 -8.07 10.01 9.94
C ILE A 428 -7.80 10.97 8.78
N THR A 429 -7.20 10.48 7.70
CA THR A 429 -6.84 11.31 6.53
C THR A 429 -7.19 10.62 5.21
N HIS A 430 -7.19 11.39 4.12
CA HIS A 430 -7.16 10.77 2.78
C HIS A 430 -5.83 10.04 2.59
N ARG A 431 -5.82 8.93 1.84
CA ARG A 431 -4.60 8.11 1.61
C ARG A 431 -3.41 8.93 1.10
N ASP A 432 -3.66 9.93 0.28
CA ASP A 432 -2.61 10.79 -0.28
C ASP A 432 -2.02 11.78 0.75
N LEU A 433 -2.64 11.91 1.92
CA LEU A 433 -2.26 12.83 3.00
C LEU A 433 -1.78 12.12 4.27
N THR A 434 -1.94 10.80 4.37
CA THR A 434 -1.61 10.01 5.56
C THR A 434 -0.14 10.08 5.92
N GLU A 435 0.75 9.97 4.93
CA GLU A 435 2.21 10.06 5.19
C GLU A 435 2.61 11.42 5.78
N ARG A 436 1.94 12.50 5.35
CA ARG A 436 2.19 13.85 5.86
C ARG A 436 1.70 13.99 7.30
N ALA A 437 0.54 13.42 7.63
CA ALA A 437 0.05 13.40 9.00
C ALA A 437 0.94 12.55 9.94
N MET A 438 1.45 11.42 9.46
CA MET A 438 2.40 10.58 10.21
C MET A 438 3.70 11.32 10.54
N ARG A 439 4.20 12.16 9.64
CA ARG A 439 5.40 12.98 9.92
C ARG A 439 5.13 14.07 10.95
N GLN A 440 3.90 14.57 11.05
CA GLN A 440 3.52 15.63 11.97
C GLN A 440 3.29 15.08 13.40
N VAL A 441 2.57 13.96 13.51
CA VAL A 441 2.22 13.31 14.79
C VAL A 441 2.48 11.80 14.69
N PRO A 442 3.76 11.37 14.75
CA PRO A 442 4.13 9.96 14.56
C PRO A 442 3.62 9.03 15.67
N GLN A 443 3.36 9.57 16.86
CA GLN A 443 2.85 8.84 18.02
C GLN A 443 1.36 8.49 17.95
N ALA A 444 0.60 9.19 17.09
CA ALA A 444 -0.83 8.94 16.94
C ALA A 444 -1.08 7.71 16.05
N GLN A 445 -2.20 7.02 16.25
CA GLN A 445 -2.66 6.01 15.29
C GLN A 445 -3.18 6.72 14.02
N HIS A 446 -2.95 6.14 12.84
CA HIS A 446 -3.34 6.76 11.56
C HIS A 446 -4.23 5.83 10.74
N ILE A 447 -5.40 6.33 10.32
CA ILE A 447 -6.31 5.63 9.41
C ILE A 447 -6.36 6.41 8.09
N SER A 448 -6.24 5.67 6.98
CA SER A 448 -6.33 6.22 5.63
C SER A 448 -7.67 5.89 4.98
N LEU A 449 -8.26 6.88 4.31
CA LEU A 449 -9.52 6.76 3.57
C LEU A 449 -9.29 7.10 2.09
N THR A 450 -10.08 6.49 1.21
CA THR A 450 -10.18 6.89 -0.22
C THR A 450 -11.35 7.83 -0.47
N ASN A 451 -12.38 7.80 0.39
CA ASN A 451 -13.53 8.68 0.32
C ASN A 451 -14.04 9.00 1.74
N PHE A 452 -14.18 10.28 2.06
CA PHE A 452 -14.67 10.75 3.37
C PHE A 452 -16.17 10.54 3.59
N LEU A 453 -16.90 10.09 2.57
CA LEU A 453 -18.34 9.78 2.65
C LEU A 453 -18.63 8.28 2.77
N ASP A 454 -17.61 7.44 2.85
CA ASP A 454 -17.78 5.99 3.00
C ASP A 454 -18.32 5.64 4.40
N SER A 455 -19.64 5.47 4.49
CA SER A 455 -20.32 5.16 5.74
C SER A 455 -19.97 3.78 6.30
N GLY A 456 -19.53 2.84 5.46
CA GLY A 456 -19.20 1.47 5.89
C GLY A 456 -17.98 1.47 6.82
N LEU A 457 -16.94 2.20 6.42
CA LEU A 457 -15.68 2.30 7.17
C LEU A 457 -15.86 3.03 8.52
N TYR A 458 -16.71 4.07 8.57
CA TYR A 458 -17.05 4.70 9.86
C TYR A 458 -17.90 3.81 10.77
N THR A 459 -18.71 2.92 10.20
CA THR A 459 -19.52 1.98 10.98
C THR A 459 -18.63 0.94 11.64
N SER A 460 -17.73 0.30 10.88
CA SER A 460 -16.79 -0.69 11.42
C SER A 460 -15.82 -0.08 12.44
N LEU A 461 -15.35 1.16 12.22
CA LEU A 461 -14.52 1.86 13.21
C LEU A 461 -15.29 2.13 14.51
N THR A 462 -16.56 2.53 14.41
CA THR A 462 -17.40 2.77 15.60
C THR A 462 -17.63 1.49 16.39
N GLU A 463 -17.91 0.37 15.71
CA GLU A 463 -18.09 -0.94 16.34
C GLU A 463 -16.82 -1.40 17.08
N ARG A 464 -15.64 -1.22 16.47
CA ARG A 464 -14.35 -1.50 17.10
C ARG A 464 -14.09 -0.62 18.32
N LEU A 465 -14.44 0.67 18.27
CA LEU A 465 -14.34 1.58 19.41
C LEU A 465 -15.28 1.16 20.55
N VAL A 466 -16.51 0.73 20.24
CA VAL A 466 -17.47 0.20 21.23
C VAL A 466 -16.91 -1.06 21.90
N ALA A 467 -16.35 -1.99 21.12
CA ALA A 467 -15.74 -3.20 21.65
C ALA A 467 -14.56 -2.89 22.59
N ALA A 468 -13.66 -1.99 22.19
CA ALA A 468 -12.50 -1.62 22.99
C ALA A 468 -12.84 -0.83 24.27
N GLN A 469 -13.90 -0.01 24.26
CA GLN A 469 -14.35 0.72 25.46
C GLN A 469 -15.07 -0.17 26.47
N ARG A 470 -15.78 -1.21 26.01
CA ARG A 470 -16.34 -2.24 26.88
C ARG A 470 -15.23 -2.99 27.64
N HIS A 471 -14.06 -3.16 27.02
CA HIS A 471 -12.88 -3.72 27.67
C HIS A 471 -12.36 -2.83 28.83
N ASN A 472 -12.11 -1.54 28.59
CA ASN A 472 -11.62 -0.61 29.64
C ASN A 472 -12.63 -0.35 30.76
N THR A 473 -13.92 -0.29 30.45
CA THR A 473 -14.97 -0.11 31.49
C THR A 473 -15.06 -1.35 32.39
N ASN A 474 -14.76 -2.53 31.85
CA ASN A 474 -14.67 -3.76 32.63
C ASN A 474 -13.38 -3.80 33.46
N GLU A 475 -12.24 -3.30 32.95
CA GLU A 475 -10.99 -3.21 33.71
C GLU A 475 -11.02 -2.17 34.85
N GLU A 476 -11.61 -0.98 34.65
CA GLU A 476 -11.74 0.03 35.70
C GLU A 476 -12.69 -0.42 36.81
N LYS A 477 -13.82 -1.07 36.47
CA LYS A 477 -14.70 -1.69 37.46
C LYS A 477 -14.00 -2.80 38.24
N VAL A 478 -13.09 -3.53 37.60
CA VAL A 478 -12.25 -4.53 38.27
C VAL A 478 -11.21 -3.87 39.19
N ARG A 479 -10.53 -2.79 38.76
CA ARG A 479 -9.54 -2.05 39.58
C ARG A 479 -10.14 -1.35 40.80
N ASP A 480 -11.33 -0.75 40.68
CA ASP A 480 -11.97 -0.11 41.84
C ASP A 480 -12.56 -1.13 42.82
N HIS A 481 -13.01 -2.30 42.35
CA HIS A 481 -13.35 -3.42 43.24
C HIS A 481 -12.12 -4.06 43.92
N LEU A 482 -10.92 -3.91 43.35
CA LEU A 482 -9.66 -4.45 43.90
C LEU A 482 -9.02 -3.55 44.98
N LYS A 483 -9.37 -2.26 45.08
CA LYS A 483 -8.81 -1.35 46.11
C LYS A 483 -9.26 -1.70 47.53
N ASP A 484 -10.46 -2.28 47.68
CA ASP A 484 -11.01 -2.66 48.98
C ASP A 484 -10.51 -4.04 49.45
N SER A 485 -9.59 -4.70 48.74
CA SER A 485 -9.31 -6.12 48.97
C SER A 485 -7.87 -6.59 48.71
N PHE A 486 -6.83 -5.77 48.91
CA PHE A 486 -5.45 -6.28 48.82
C PHE A 486 -4.50 -5.70 49.87
N GLU A 487 -3.99 -6.60 50.74
CA GLU A 487 -2.67 -6.46 51.36
C GLU A 487 -1.60 -6.85 50.32
N GLU A 488 -0.52 -6.08 50.23
CA GLU A 488 0.58 -6.29 49.29
C GLU A 488 1.34 -7.60 49.58
N GLY A 489 1.31 -8.56 48.65
CA GLY A 489 2.27 -9.66 48.69
C GLY A 489 1.93 -10.99 48.03
N ASP A 490 1.23 -11.07 46.89
CA ASP A 490 1.26 -12.33 46.11
C ASP A 490 1.10 -12.10 44.61
N ASN A 491 2.06 -12.60 43.84
CA ASN A 491 2.31 -12.20 42.44
C ASN A 491 1.81 -13.24 41.43
N ASN A 492 0.66 -13.88 41.67
CA ASN A 492 -0.06 -14.72 40.70
C ASN A 492 -1.53 -14.90 41.10
N LEU A 493 -2.47 -14.39 40.29
CA LEU A 493 -3.92 -14.46 40.53
C LEU A 493 -4.48 -15.91 40.54
N PHE A 494 -3.72 -16.92 40.06
CA PHE A 494 -4.01 -18.34 40.26
C PHE A 494 -2.74 -19.20 40.05
N LYS A 495 -2.69 -20.41 40.64
CA LYS A 495 -1.60 -21.37 40.44
C LYS A 495 -2.16 -22.60 39.71
N LEU A 496 -1.85 -22.76 38.42
CA LEU A 496 -2.19 -23.95 37.66
C LEU A 496 -1.25 -25.09 38.08
N GLY A 497 -1.81 -26.14 38.71
CA GLY A 497 -1.07 -27.35 39.07
C GLY A 497 -1.30 -28.48 38.07
N ALA A 498 -0.49 -29.54 38.18
CA ALA A 498 -0.64 -30.75 37.35
C ALA A 498 -2.02 -31.41 37.50
N GLU A 499 -2.63 -31.27 38.67
CA GLU A 499 -3.98 -31.74 39.00
C GLU A 499 -5.10 -31.08 38.17
N ASN A 500 -4.81 -29.96 37.52
CA ASN A 500 -5.77 -29.20 36.73
C ASN A 500 -5.63 -29.45 35.21
N ILE A 501 -4.73 -30.33 34.78
CA ILE A 501 -4.42 -30.58 33.37
C ILE A 501 -4.84 -32.00 32.99
N PHE A 502 -5.69 -32.10 31.97
CA PHE A 502 -6.28 -33.35 31.50
C PHE A 502 -6.01 -33.55 30.02
N LEU A 503 -5.07 -34.43 29.70
CA LEU A 503 -4.61 -34.70 28.32
C LEU A 503 -5.34 -35.88 27.67
N GLY A 504 -5.34 -35.92 26.33
CA GLY A 504 -5.83 -37.06 25.55
C GLY A 504 -7.32 -37.39 25.74
N ARG A 505 -8.17 -36.39 26.01
CA ARG A 505 -9.60 -36.58 26.21
C ARG A 505 -10.34 -36.77 24.89
N LYS A 506 -11.52 -37.38 24.97
CA LYS A 506 -12.48 -37.54 23.88
C LYS A 506 -13.86 -37.09 24.38
N ALA A 507 -14.60 -36.40 23.52
CA ALA A 507 -15.98 -36.00 23.75
C ALA A 507 -16.73 -36.08 22.41
N ALA A 508 -17.95 -36.60 22.43
CA ALA A 508 -18.77 -36.72 21.22
C ALA A 508 -19.37 -35.37 20.77
N ASN A 509 -19.51 -34.43 21.71
CA ASN A 509 -20.08 -33.10 21.48
C ASN A 509 -19.57 -32.10 22.53
N LYS A 510 -19.82 -30.81 22.29
CA LYS A 510 -19.42 -29.74 23.21
C LYS A 510 -20.03 -29.85 24.61
N GLU A 511 -21.24 -30.38 24.74
CA GLU A 511 -21.87 -30.54 26.06
C GLU A 511 -21.06 -31.52 26.94
N GLU A 512 -20.61 -32.65 26.38
CA GLU A 512 -19.74 -33.59 27.10
C GLU A 512 -18.41 -32.93 27.52
N ALA A 513 -17.81 -32.12 26.65
CA ALA A 513 -16.56 -31.43 26.95
C ALA A 513 -16.72 -30.37 28.05
N ILE A 514 -17.81 -29.61 28.02
CA ILE A 514 -18.15 -28.59 29.03
C ILE A 514 -18.48 -29.25 30.36
N ARG A 515 -19.27 -30.32 30.35
CA ARG A 515 -19.65 -31.07 31.56
C ARG A 515 -18.41 -31.66 32.24
N PHE A 516 -17.49 -32.25 31.47
CA PHE A 516 -16.23 -32.77 32.00
C PHE A 516 -15.39 -31.68 32.67
N ALA A 517 -15.23 -30.51 32.02
CA ALA A 517 -14.49 -29.38 32.59
C ALA A 517 -15.15 -28.87 33.88
N GLY A 518 -16.48 -28.73 33.89
CA GLY A 518 -17.25 -28.35 35.08
C GLY A 518 -17.10 -29.34 36.23
N GLU A 519 -17.16 -30.65 35.95
CA GLU A 519 -16.94 -31.69 36.98
C GLU A 519 -15.54 -31.66 37.58
N GLN A 520 -14.51 -31.33 36.79
CA GLN A 520 -13.16 -31.17 37.33
C GLN A 520 -13.07 -29.92 38.21
N LEU A 521 -13.77 -28.83 37.86
CA LEU A 521 -13.86 -27.65 38.71
C LEU A 521 -14.54 -27.98 40.06
N VAL A 522 -15.58 -28.82 40.05
CA VAL A 522 -16.23 -29.31 41.28
C VAL A 522 -15.27 -30.18 42.09
N LYS A 523 -14.59 -31.14 41.46
CA LYS A 523 -13.62 -32.03 42.14
C LYS A 523 -12.43 -31.27 42.74
N GLY A 524 -11.97 -30.21 42.07
CA GLY A 524 -10.91 -29.32 42.57
C GLY A 524 -11.36 -28.38 43.70
N GLY A 525 -12.64 -28.43 44.08
CA GLY A 525 -13.23 -27.59 45.11
C GLY A 525 -13.35 -26.12 44.71
N TYR A 526 -13.40 -25.83 43.41
CA TYR A 526 -13.50 -24.46 42.88
C TYR A 526 -14.95 -23.97 42.86
N VAL A 527 -15.91 -24.87 42.63
CA VAL A 527 -17.33 -24.55 42.46
C VAL A 527 -18.24 -25.61 43.09
N GLU A 528 -19.49 -25.23 43.35
CA GLU A 528 -20.57 -26.14 43.74
C GLU A 528 -21.07 -26.93 42.50
N PRO A 529 -21.65 -28.15 42.68
CA PRO A 529 -22.12 -28.99 41.58
C PRO A 529 -23.08 -28.30 40.60
N GLU A 530 -23.91 -27.38 41.09
CA GLU A 530 -24.89 -26.64 40.32
C GLU A 530 -24.25 -25.61 39.38
N TYR A 531 -22.93 -25.38 39.46
CA TYR A 531 -22.19 -24.53 38.51
C TYR A 531 -22.03 -25.19 37.13
N VAL A 532 -22.04 -26.53 37.06
CA VAL A 532 -21.89 -27.27 35.79
C VAL A 532 -23.06 -26.96 34.85
N GLU A 533 -24.29 -26.96 35.38
CA GLU A 533 -25.48 -26.61 34.58
C GLU A 533 -25.44 -25.13 34.16
N ALA A 534 -24.89 -24.24 34.99
CA ALA A 534 -24.71 -22.84 34.62
C ALA A 534 -23.68 -22.65 33.48
N MET A 535 -22.65 -23.50 33.38
CA MET A 535 -21.73 -23.48 32.23
C MET A 535 -22.44 -23.88 30.94
N LEU A 536 -23.33 -24.87 31.00
CA LEU A 536 -24.13 -25.31 29.87
C LEU A 536 -25.17 -24.26 29.45
N ASP A 537 -25.83 -23.62 30.42
CA ASP A 537 -26.77 -22.54 30.13
C ASP A 537 -26.06 -21.32 29.53
N ARG A 538 -24.83 -21.02 29.97
CA ARG A 538 -24.00 -19.96 29.37
C ARG A 538 -23.66 -20.24 27.91
N GLU A 539 -23.33 -21.50 27.59
CA GLU A 539 -23.02 -21.94 26.23
C GLU A 539 -24.22 -21.82 25.30
N LYS A 540 -25.45 -22.08 25.79
CA LYS A 540 -26.68 -21.95 24.99
C LYS A 540 -26.97 -20.52 24.55
N LEU A 541 -26.49 -19.52 25.30
CA LEU A 541 -26.69 -18.10 24.95
C LEU A 541 -25.82 -17.67 23.79
N THR A 542 -24.54 -18.07 23.80
CA THR A 542 -23.56 -17.76 22.75
C THR A 542 -22.40 -18.74 22.91
N PRO A 543 -21.89 -19.34 21.82
CA PRO A 543 -20.75 -20.25 21.89
C PRO A 543 -19.57 -19.66 22.64
N THR A 544 -18.94 -20.47 23.50
CA THR A 544 -17.71 -20.10 24.22
C THR A 544 -16.44 -20.43 23.42
N TYR A 545 -16.58 -20.66 22.11
CA TYR A 545 -15.48 -20.79 21.17
C TYR A 545 -14.84 -19.42 20.91
N LEU A 546 -13.51 -19.35 20.99
CA LEU A 546 -12.75 -18.10 20.81
C LEU A 546 -11.98 -18.02 19.49
N GLY A 547 -12.06 -19.05 18.65
CA GLY A 547 -11.22 -19.20 17.45
C GLY A 547 -9.95 -20.01 17.73
N GLU A 548 -9.18 -20.28 16.67
CA GLU A 548 -7.87 -20.95 16.75
C GLU A 548 -7.85 -22.24 17.59
N SER A 549 -8.88 -23.08 17.47
CA SER A 549 -9.02 -24.35 18.21
C SER A 549 -9.19 -24.26 19.74
N ILE A 550 -9.59 -23.10 20.29
CA ILE A 550 -9.76 -22.89 21.74
C ILE A 550 -11.22 -22.59 22.11
N ALA A 551 -11.72 -23.25 23.16
CA ALA A 551 -12.99 -22.93 23.81
C ALA A 551 -12.81 -22.68 25.31
N VAL A 552 -13.54 -21.71 25.87
CA VAL A 552 -13.40 -21.28 27.26
C VAL A 552 -14.75 -21.25 28.00
N PRO A 553 -15.30 -22.42 28.33
CA PRO A 553 -16.57 -22.51 29.03
C PRO A 553 -16.47 -21.99 30.47
N HIS A 554 -17.47 -21.21 30.86
CA HIS A 554 -17.62 -20.61 32.19
C HIS A 554 -19.11 -20.48 32.53
N GLY A 555 -19.46 -20.35 33.81
CA GLY A 555 -20.85 -20.24 34.26
C GLY A 555 -21.51 -18.91 33.89
N THR A 556 -22.84 -18.85 33.96
CA THR A 556 -23.58 -17.59 33.80
C THR A 556 -23.26 -16.60 34.93
N VAL A 557 -23.66 -15.33 34.73
CA VAL A 557 -23.44 -14.26 35.72
C VAL A 557 -24.21 -14.53 37.01
N GLU A 558 -25.38 -15.17 36.92
CA GLU A 558 -26.25 -15.50 38.05
C GLU A 558 -25.69 -16.64 38.91
N ALA A 559 -24.80 -17.47 38.37
CA ALA A 559 -24.20 -18.60 39.07
C ALA A 559 -22.89 -18.25 39.81
N LYS A 560 -22.53 -16.96 39.89
CA LYS A 560 -21.30 -16.50 40.56
C LYS A 560 -21.23 -16.89 42.04
N ASP A 561 -22.36 -16.90 42.74
CA ASP A 561 -22.42 -17.27 44.16
C ASP A 561 -22.06 -18.75 44.41
N ARG A 562 -22.08 -19.58 43.36
CA ARG A 562 -21.71 -21.01 43.39
C ARG A 562 -20.21 -21.24 43.19
N VAL A 563 -19.42 -20.17 43.01
CA VAL A 563 -17.95 -20.26 42.94
C VAL A 563 -17.39 -20.17 44.36
N LEU A 564 -16.71 -21.22 44.81
CA LEU A 564 -16.06 -21.30 46.12
C LEU A 564 -14.70 -20.58 46.11
N LYS A 565 -13.92 -20.76 45.04
CA LYS A 565 -12.63 -20.09 44.80
C LYS A 565 -12.31 -20.07 43.30
N THR A 566 -11.55 -19.09 42.85
CA THR A 566 -11.14 -18.97 41.44
C THR A 566 -10.25 -20.14 41.04
N GLY A 567 -10.50 -20.71 39.85
CA GLY A 567 -9.91 -21.95 39.39
C GLY A 567 -9.97 -22.13 37.88
N VAL A 568 -9.01 -22.86 37.35
CA VAL A 568 -8.88 -23.16 35.92
C VAL A 568 -8.63 -24.64 35.75
N VAL A 569 -9.31 -25.24 34.78
CA VAL A 569 -9.07 -26.61 34.33
C VAL A 569 -8.74 -26.59 32.85
N PHE A 570 -7.65 -27.25 32.46
CA PHE A 570 -7.21 -27.40 31.09
C PHE A 570 -7.54 -28.80 30.57
N CYS A 571 -8.34 -28.90 29.51
CA CYS A 571 -8.70 -30.16 28.87
C CYS A 571 -8.25 -30.17 27.40
N GLN A 572 -7.44 -31.15 27.01
CA GLN A 572 -7.00 -31.35 25.63
C GLN A 572 -7.80 -32.46 24.96
N TYR A 573 -8.30 -32.19 23.76
CA TYR A 573 -9.03 -33.09 22.87
C TYR A 573 -8.32 -33.18 21.51
N PRO A 574 -7.34 -34.10 21.33
CA PRO A 574 -6.52 -34.15 20.12
C PRO A 574 -7.31 -34.37 18.81
N GLU A 575 -8.45 -35.05 18.90
CA GLU A 575 -9.34 -35.31 17.74
C GLU A 575 -10.26 -34.10 17.44
N GLY A 576 -10.28 -33.09 18.31
CA GLY A 576 -11.16 -31.94 18.21
C GLY A 576 -12.60 -32.22 18.64
N VAL A 577 -13.28 -31.18 19.10
CA VAL A 577 -14.71 -31.20 19.45
C VAL A 577 -15.36 -30.01 18.76
N ARG A 578 -16.49 -30.21 18.08
CA ARG A 578 -17.20 -29.10 17.43
C ARG A 578 -17.90 -28.23 18.49
N PHE A 579 -17.57 -26.94 18.53
CA PHE A 579 -18.08 -25.98 19.52
C PHE A 579 -18.98 -24.88 18.92
N GLY A 580 -18.69 -24.41 17.71
CA GLY A 580 -19.48 -23.36 17.05
C GLY A 580 -20.52 -23.89 16.04
N GLU A 581 -21.19 -22.96 15.35
CA GLU A 581 -22.24 -23.29 14.38
C GLU A 581 -21.68 -23.62 13.00
N GLU A 582 -20.53 -23.05 12.64
CA GLU A 582 -19.83 -23.35 11.40
C GLU A 582 -19.20 -24.76 11.45
N GLU A 583 -18.95 -25.38 10.30
CA GLU A 583 -18.36 -26.73 10.26
C GLU A 583 -16.91 -26.74 10.76
N ASP A 584 -16.22 -25.60 10.66
CA ASP A 584 -14.79 -25.45 10.97
C ASP A 584 -14.52 -25.02 12.43
N ASP A 585 -15.56 -24.79 13.24
CA ASP A 585 -15.44 -24.38 14.66
C ASP A 585 -15.09 -25.57 15.57
N ILE A 586 -13.89 -26.12 15.41
CA ILE A 586 -13.39 -27.30 16.12
C ILE A 586 -12.42 -26.88 17.22
N ALA A 587 -12.80 -27.06 18.49
CA ALA A 587 -11.92 -26.84 19.63
C ALA A 587 -11.10 -28.10 19.94
N ARG A 588 -9.76 -27.97 19.99
CA ARG A 588 -8.86 -29.00 20.53
C ARG A 588 -8.48 -28.72 21.98
N LEU A 589 -8.64 -27.49 22.45
CA LEU A 589 -8.37 -27.07 23.83
C LEU A 589 -9.65 -26.52 24.45
N VAL A 590 -10.06 -27.08 25.59
CA VAL A 590 -11.23 -26.62 26.34
C VAL A 590 -10.78 -26.24 27.75
N ILE A 591 -10.89 -24.96 28.07
CA ILE A 591 -10.37 -24.40 29.32
C ILE A 591 -11.54 -23.96 30.19
N GLY A 592 -11.87 -24.77 31.20
CA GLY A 592 -12.95 -24.47 32.14
C GLY A 592 -12.51 -23.44 33.17
N ILE A 593 -13.28 -22.37 33.33
CA ILE A 593 -12.95 -21.31 34.30
C ILE A 593 -14.07 -21.16 35.33
N ALA A 594 -13.66 -21.18 36.59
CA ALA A 594 -14.45 -20.74 37.73
C ALA A 594 -13.85 -19.45 38.27
N ALA A 595 -14.63 -18.38 38.36
CA ALA A 595 -14.12 -17.10 38.82
C ALA A 595 -15.15 -16.38 39.67
N ARG A 596 -14.74 -15.90 40.85
CA ARG A 596 -15.54 -14.93 41.61
C ARG A 596 -15.39 -13.60 40.88
N ASN A 597 -16.48 -12.96 40.46
CA ASN A 597 -16.49 -11.69 39.73
C ASN A 597 -16.03 -11.77 38.24
N ASN A 598 -15.58 -10.65 37.68
CA ASN A 598 -15.06 -10.53 36.31
C ASN A 598 -13.61 -11.08 36.18
N GLU A 599 -13.11 -11.80 37.19
CA GLU A 599 -11.78 -12.43 37.19
C GLU A 599 -11.62 -13.47 36.07
N HIS A 600 -12.72 -14.05 35.56
CA HIS A 600 -12.65 -14.93 34.39
C HIS A 600 -12.02 -14.22 33.18
N ILE A 601 -12.23 -12.90 33.02
CA ILE A 601 -11.60 -12.12 31.94
C ILE A 601 -10.09 -12.01 32.16
N GLN A 602 -9.61 -11.80 33.39
CA GLN A 602 -8.17 -11.77 33.67
C GLN A 602 -7.51 -13.12 33.39
N VAL A 603 -8.19 -14.20 33.79
CA VAL A 603 -7.76 -15.58 33.51
C VAL A 603 -7.75 -15.86 32.01
N ILE A 604 -8.81 -15.47 31.29
CA ILE A 604 -8.90 -15.56 29.82
C ILE A 604 -7.75 -14.80 29.19
N THR A 605 -7.53 -13.53 29.53
CA THR A 605 -6.45 -12.71 28.96
C THR A 605 -5.07 -13.31 29.21
N SER A 606 -4.81 -13.86 30.41
CA SER A 606 -3.55 -14.55 30.70
C SER A 606 -3.36 -15.81 29.86
N LEU A 607 -4.43 -16.59 29.64
CA LEU A 607 -4.41 -17.79 28.80
C LEU A 607 -4.30 -17.43 27.32
N THR A 608 -5.08 -16.48 26.82
CA THR A 608 -5.05 -16.03 25.42
C THR A 608 -3.67 -15.47 25.06
N ASN A 609 -3.05 -14.66 25.91
CA ASN A 609 -1.68 -14.16 25.67
C ASN A 609 -0.63 -15.28 25.62
N ALA A 610 -0.80 -16.35 26.42
CA ALA A 610 0.09 -17.52 26.37
C ALA A 610 -0.17 -18.40 25.13
N LEU A 611 -1.34 -18.26 24.51
CA LEU A 611 -1.84 -19.08 23.39
C LEU A 611 -1.89 -18.32 22.06
N ASP A 612 -1.37 -17.09 21.99
CA ASP A 612 -1.41 -16.21 20.80
C ASP A 612 -0.46 -16.66 19.67
N ASP A 613 0.37 -17.69 19.93
CA ASP A 613 1.26 -18.32 18.97
C ASP A 613 0.65 -19.63 18.44
N GLU A 614 0.31 -19.67 17.15
CA GLU A 614 -0.26 -20.84 16.45
C GLU A 614 0.61 -22.10 16.64
N SER A 615 1.93 -21.95 16.79
CA SER A 615 2.85 -23.06 17.05
C SER A 615 2.74 -23.63 18.46
N VAL A 616 2.31 -22.82 19.44
CA VAL A 616 2.06 -23.24 20.83
C VAL A 616 0.73 -23.99 20.92
N ILE A 617 -0.31 -23.55 20.20
CA ILE A 617 -1.61 -24.24 20.16
C ILE A 617 -1.45 -25.65 19.59
N GLU A 618 -0.76 -25.79 18.45
CA GLU A 618 -0.52 -27.11 17.85
C GLU A 618 0.26 -28.04 18.78
N ARG A 619 1.27 -27.53 19.49
CA ARG A 619 1.99 -28.31 20.51
C ARG A 619 1.10 -28.72 21.67
N LEU A 620 0.30 -27.79 22.19
CA LEU A 620 -0.64 -28.05 23.28
C LEU A 620 -1.78 -28.98 22.88
N ALA A 621 -2.16 -29.02 21.61
CA ALA A 621 -3.18 -29.93 21.08
C ALA A 621 -2.70 -31.39 20.99
N HIS A 622 -1.39 -31.61 20.88
CA HIS A 622 -0.80 -32.93 20.63
C HIS A 622 0.15 -33.44 21.72
N THR A 623 0.57 -32.60 22.66
CA THR A 623 1.48 -33.01 23.74
C THR A 623 0.86 -34.10 24.62
N THR A 624 1.70 -35.01 25.09
CA THR A 624 1.35 -36.01 26.10
C THR A 624 1.97 -35.69 27.47
N SER A 625 2.61 -34.51 27.62
CA SER A 625 3.35 -34.12 28.81
C SER A 625 2.63 -33.00 29.57
N VAL A 626 2.23 -33.28 30.81
CA VAL A 626 1.64 -32.26 31.71
C VAL A 626 2.65 -31.16 32.03
N ASP A 627 3.93 -31.52 32.17
CA ASP A 627 5.00 -30.55 32.45
C ASP A 627 5.20 -29.59 31.27
N GLU A 628 5.09 -30.08 30.03
CA GLU A 628 5.18 -29.22 28.85
C GLU A 628 4.01 -28.22 28.79
N VAL A 629 2.80 -28.62 29.18
CA VAL A 629 1.66 -27.70 29.29
C VAL A 629 1.92 -26.62 30.34
N LEU A 630 2.44 -27.00 31.51
CA LEU A 630 2.77 -26.04 32.57
C LEU A 630 3.88 -25.06 32.14
N GLU A 631 4.90 -25.53 31.43
CA GLU A 631 5.98 -24.68 30.91
C GLU A 631 5.48 -23.68 29.87
N LEU A 632 4.68 -24.15 28.92
CA LEU A 632 4.12 -23.32 27.84
C LEU A 632 3.16 -22.26 28.39
N LEU A 633 2.32 -22.60 29.37
CA LEU A 633 1.39 -21.66 29.99
C LEU A 633 2.06 -20.71 31.00
N ALA A 634 3.25 -21.03 31.52
CA ALA A 634 4.00 -20.18 32.44
C ALA A 634 4.91 -19.14 31.75
N GLY A 635 4.95 -19.09 30.41
CA GLY A 635 5.69 -18.08 29.64
C GLY A 635 7.22 -18.19 29.72
N LYS A 636 7.77 -19.32 30.19
CA LYS A 636 9.23 -19.55 30.17
C LYS A 636 9.63 -20.00 28.77
N LYS A 637 10.16 -19.06 27.97
CA LYS A 637 10.82 -19.37 26.69
C LYS A 637 11.94 -20.40 26.92
N ALA A 638 11.82 -21.57 26.30
CA ALA A 638 12.92 -22.50 26.07
C ALA A 638 13.80 -21.99 24.91
#